data_AF-A0A060SBA8-F1
#
_entry.id   AF-A0A060SBA8-F1
#
_cell.length_a   1.000
_cell.length_b   1.000
_cell.length_c   1.000
_cell.angle_alpha   90.00
_cell.angle_beta   90.00
_cell.angle_gamma   90.00
#
_symmetry.space_group_name_H-M   'P 1'
#
loop_
_entity.id
_entity.type
_entity.pdbx_description
1 polymer ?
#
loop_
_entity_poly.entity_id
_entity_poly.type
_entity_poly.pdbx_seq_one_letter_code
_entity_poly.pdbx_strand_id
1 'polypeptide(L)'
;MPSRPSPIALNPASPSQSIFKKKSSTAMSTAASYLSAVSEADARARKHGGTPASTPALSMSSSVTSSSEDTVLHDDGHLDFTDGLSFPRKPPTSEQVFTTVHAEFGHCANEDYRYTSQHRKGVPYKSIPEQDPPYYILLTTYLSYLLVICLGHLRDFVGKRFRAVNYRHLLPWNGYAPLNSDFDSFYTRRLKLRIDDCFSHPVTGVPGRTILLLDRYSPDYNKTMIPTGTRTRALNISSYNYLGFAQGSGPCADAVERCIERYGVASGGTRLQGGTLDLHLQAEALVARFLGTEDALISSMGFATNSTIIPALVSKGCLVISDELNHASIRFGVRLSGANVRMFKHNDMNALEDLLREVISQGQPKTHRPWKKILLIVEGLYSMEGTLANLPVIMELKKKYKFYLFIDEAHSIGALGPRGRGVTDYFGIDRRQVDILMGTFTKSFGAAGGYIAGSKTIIDRLRLQGHSGVYTEAMTPPVLTQVIASMVSIMGITLPAEKPSSPSLALLRSSENTPVIPESEVIPGTAPASALPSWMPLSPSMIDGSDGRMRLRRLAFNARYLNRGLRKLGFITYGNDDSPVVPLLLFHPGKMAVFSRMMRTRATPIVVVVVAYPATPLVTSRVRFCLSAAHTKEDVDEVLRACDEIGDLLDLKQASGERWPVEEIIKRAVELVHMPEIP
;
A
#
# COMPACT_ATOMS: atom_id res chain seq x y z
N MET A 1 -62.64 9.62 10.44
CA MET A 1 -63.32 8.29 10.44
C MET A 1 -63.93 8.10 9.06
N PRO A 2 -63.54 7.07 8.29
CA PRO A 2 -64.11 5.70 8.38
C PRO A 2 -62.99 4.61 8.43
N SER A 3 -63.08 3.57 9.28
CA SER A 3 -63.72 2.24 9.13
C SER A 3 -63.01 1.24 8.17
N ARG A 4 -62.44 0.19 8.79
CA ARG A 4 -62.09 -1.14 8.25
C ARG A 4 -63.20 -2.14 8.71
N PRO A 5 -63.20 -3.46 8.40
CA PRO A 5 -62.89 -4.22 7.17
C PRO A 5 -63.82 -5.46 6.92
N SER A 6 -63.45 -6.29 5.91
CA SER A 6 -63.74 -7.76 5.69
C SER A 6 -65.10 -8.17 5.06
N PRO A 7 -65.29 -9.38 4.45
CA PRO A 7 -64.53 -10.65 4.62
C PRO A 7 -64.34 -11.63 3.40
N ILE A 8 -63.49 -12.67 3.60
CA ILE A 8 -63.60 -14.12 3.19
C ILE A 8 -63.74 -14.45 1.68
N ALA A 9 -62.75 -14.99 0.96
CA ALA A 9 -62.08 -16.32 0.97
C ALA A 9 -62.86 -17.45 0.26
N LEU A 10 -62.20 -18.14 -0.70
CA LEU A 10 -62.06 -19.62 -0.84
C LEU A 10 -61.32 -20.01 -2.15
N ASN A 11 -60.26 -20.82 -2.01
CA ASN A 11 -59.41 -21.51 -3.02
C ASN A 11 -60.15 -22.71 -3.68
N PRO A 12 -59.56 -23.65 -4.49
CA PRO A 12 -58.20 -23.79 -5.10
C PRO A 12 -58.19 -24.28 -6.60
N ALA A 13 -57.00 -24.38 -7.21
CA ALA A 13 -56.69 -25.44 -8.19
C ALA A 13 -55.26 -25.96 -8.00
N SER A 14 -55.11 -27.28 -7.94
CA SER A 14 -53.88 -28.05 -7.71
C SER A 14 -53.09 -28.32 -9.01
N PRO A 15 -51.76 -28.57 -8.93
CA PRO A 15 -51.01 -29.17 -10.02
C PRO A 15 -50.35 -30.51 -9.64
N SER A 16 -50.39 -31.48 -10.57
CA SER A 16 -49.47 -32.63 -10.66
C SER A 16 -49.55 -33.13 -12.11
N GLN A 17 -48.54 -33.66 -12.81
CA GLN A 17 -47.09 -33.85 -12.67
C GLN A 17 -46.62 -34.14 -14.10
N SER A 18 -45.41 -33.74 -14.50
CA SER A 18 -44.71 -34.41 -15.60
C SER A 18 -43.24 -34.53 -15.28
N ILE A 19 -42.79 -35.78 -15.28
CA ILE A 19 -41.45 -36.28 -15.05
C ILE A 19 -40.65 -36.13 -16.36
N PHE A 20 -39.34 -35.86 -16.24
CA PHE A 20 -38.33 -35.64 -17.30
C PHE A 20 -38.15 -34.21 -17.84
N LYS A 21 -37.14 -33.50 -17.29
CA LYS A 21 -36.18 -32.74 -18.10
C LYS A 21 -34.79 -32.69 -17.43
N LYS A 22 -33.78 -32.88 -18.28
CA LYS A 22 -32.36 -33.12 -18.00
C LYS A 22 -31.71 -32.09 -17.07
N LYS A 23 -30.91 -32.58 -16.11
CA LYS A 23 -29.90 -31.80 -15.39
C LYS A 23 -28.82 -31.32 -16.37
N SER A 24 -28.75 -30.01 -16.60
CA SER A 24 -27.56 -29.34 -17.10
C SER A 24 -26.70 -28.93 -15.92
N SER A 25 -25.41 -29.19 -16.00
CA SER A 25 -24.36 -28.99 -15.00
C SER A 25 -24.34 -27.60 -14.37
N THR A 26 -24.35 -27.55 -13.04
CA THR A 26 -24.03 -26.38 -12.22
C THR A 26 -22.58 -25.95 -12.46
N ALA A 27 -22.42 -24.82 -13.15
CA ALA A 27 -21.16 -24.10 -13.25
C ALA A 27 -20.76 -23.51 -11.88
N MET A 28 -19.48 -23.59 -11.55
CA MET A 28 -18.89 -23.04 -10.32
C MET A 28 -19.17 -21.54 -10.18
N SER A 29 -19.57 -21.13 -8.97
CA SER A 29 -19.81 -19.73 -8.61
C SER A 29 -18.51 -18.92 -8.67
N THR A 30 -18.38 -18.06 -9.68
CA THR A 30 -17.33 -17.04 -9.74
C THR A 30 -17.67 -15.86 -8.82
N ALA A 31 -16.65 -15.11 -8.37
CA ALA A 31 -16.83 -13.91 -7.53
C ALA A 31 -17.76 -12.85 -8.17
N ALA A 32 -17.85 -12.84 -9.50
CA ALA A 32 -18.81 -12.02 -10.24
C ALA A 32 -20.28 -12.39 -9.94
N SER A 33 -20.58 -13.69 -9.77
CA SER A 33 -21.91 -14.17 -9.38
C SER A 33 -22.27 -13.75 -7.95
N TYR A 34 -21.27 -13.73 -7.04
CA TYR A 34 -21.46 -13.26 -5.67
C TYR A 34 -21.76 -11.75 -5.63
N LEU A 35 -20.99 -10.95 -6.36
CA LEU A 35 -21.20 -9.49 -6.41
C LEU A 35 -22.50 -9.10 -7.12
N SER A 36 -22.89 -9.85 -8.16
CA SER A 36 -24.19 -9.68 -8.82
C SER A 36 -25.35 -10.03 -7.87
N ALA A 37 -25.23 -11.12 -7.10
CA ALA A 37 -26.23 -11.49 -6.10
C ALA A 37 -26.34 -10.46 -4.96
N VAL A 38 -25.20 -9.90 -4.50
CA VAL A 38 -25.18 -8.82 -3.49
C VAL A 38 -25.81 -7.54 -4.06
N SER A 39 -25.54 -7.21 -5.32
CA SER A 39 -26.14 -6.02 -5.96
C SER A 39 -27.65 -6.18 -6.19
N GLU A 40 -28.13 -7.37 -6.54
CA GLU A 40 -29.57 -7.65 -6.64
C GLU A 40 -30.25 -7.65 -5.27
N ALA A 41 -29.59 -8.19 -4.24
CA ALA A 41 -30.10 -8.17 -2.87
C ALA A 41 -30.23 -6.73 -2.34
N ASP A 42 -29.23 -5.88 -2.59
CA ASP A 42 -29.24 -4.46 -2.24
C ASP A 42 -30.31 -3.67 -3.02
N ALA A 43 -30.52 -4.00 -4.31
CA ALA A 43 -31.59 -3.41 -5.12
C ALA A 43 -33.00 -3.82 -4.62
N ARG A 44 -33.16 -5.05 -4.13
CA ARG A 44 -34.41 -5.52 -3.51
C ARG A 44 -34.66 -4.86 -2.14
N ALA A 45 -33.62 -4.65 -1.34
CA ALA A 45 -33.72 -3.96 -0.05
C ALA A 45 -34.18 -2.50 -0.21
N ARG A 46 -33.66 -1.79 -1.23
CA ARG A 46 -34.07 -0.40 -1.52
C ARG A 46 -35.53 -0.28 -1.99
N LYS A 47 -36.11 -1.33 -2.59
CA LYS A 47 -37.51 -1.34 -3.03
C LYS A 47 -38.51 -1.45 -1.87
N HIS A 48 -38.05 -1.84 -0.68
CA HIS A 48 -38.89 -2.04 0.51
C HIS A 48 -38.76 -0.96 1.59
N GLY A 49 -38.16 0.21 1.28
CA GLY A 49 -38.24 1.39 2.15
C GLY A 49 -37.53 1.29 3.49
N GLY A 50 -36.73 0.25 3.73
CA GLY A 50 -35.86 0.14 4.90
C GLY A 50 -34.45 0.59 4.55
N THR A 51 -34.03 1.74 5.05
CA THR A 51 -32.60 2.08 5.15
C THR A 51 -31.98 1.28 6.29
N PRO A 52 -30.98 0.41 6.07
CA PRO A 52 -30.08 0.01 7.14
C PRO A 52 -28.99 1.09 7.25
N ALA A 53 -28.76 1.55 8.46
CA ALA A 53 -27.59 2.31 8.83
C ALA A 53 -26.31 1.58 8.34
N SER A 54 -25.37 2.38 7.85
CA SER A 54 -24.02 1.97 7.47
C SER A 54 -23.43 1.00 8.50
N THR A 55 -23.05 -0.19 8.03
CA THR A 55 -22.13 -1.08 8.74
C THR A 55 -20.88 -0.27 9.13
N PRO A 56 -20.48 -0.23 10.41
CA PRO A 56 -19.25 0.45 10.78
C PRO A 56 -18.10 -0.26 10.08
N ALA A 57 -17.36 0.52 9.29
CA ALA A 57 -16.06 0.12 8.80
C ALA A 57 -15.20 -0.30 10.00
N LEU A 58 -14.69 -1.51 9.90
CA LEU A 58 -13.61 -2.12 10.68
C LEU A 58 -12.86 -1.13 11.58
N SER A 59 -13.12 -1.23 12.89
CA SER A 59 -12.20 -1.00 14.01
C SER A 59 -11.07 0.00 13.75
N MET A 60 -11.39 1.29 13.80
CA MET A 60 -10.42 2.31 14.21
C MET A 60 -10.14 2.10 15.70
N SER A 61 -9.05 1.44 16.03
CA SER A 61 -8.53 1.44 17.39
C SER A 61 -8.00 2.85 17.68
N SER A 62 -8.76 3.62 18.44
CA SER A 62 -8.30 4.83 19.10
C SER A 62 -7.13 4.49 20.01
N SER A 63 -5.93 4.83 19.59
CA SER A 63 -4.73 4.80 20.43
C SER A 63 -4.86 5.90 21.48
N VAL A 64 -5.23 5.50 22.70
CA VAL A 64 -4.97 6.29 23.91
C VAL A 64 -3.46 6.29 24.09
N THR A 65 -2.82 7.43 23.84
CA THR A 65 -1.40 7.64 24.10
C THR A 65 -1.21 7.75 25.61
N SER A 66 -0.83 6.66 26.27
CA SER A 66 -0.06 6.77 27.51
C SER A 66 1.34 7.24 27.12
N SER A 67 1.76 8.39 27.64
CA SER A 67 3.13 8.90 27.54
C SER A 67 4.13 7.79 27.91
N SER A 68 4.86 7.29 26.91
CA SER A 68 6.00 6.40 27.14
C SER A 68 7.25 7.25 27.25
N GLU A 69 7.71 7.48 28.48
CA GLU A 69 9.02 8.09 28.78
C GLU A 69 10.22 7.18 28.39
N ASP A 70 9.97 5.97 27.86
CA ASP A 70 10.99 4.94 27.62
C ASP A 70 11.53 4.84 26.17
N THR A 71 11.39 5.88 25.33
CA THR A 71 12.01 5.86 23.98
C THR A 71 13.47 6.32 23.98
N VAL A 72 13.98 6.81 25.11
CA VAL A 72 15.41 7.11 25.25
C VAL A 72 16.11 5.82 25.67
N LEU A 73 16.91 5.26 24.76
CA LEU A 73 17.84 4.18 25.10
C LEU A 73 18.77 4.71 26.20
N HIS A 74 18.65 4.17 27.42
CA HIS A 74 19.70 4.32 28.42
C HIS A 74 20.94 3.59 27.90
N ASP A 75 21.95 4.37 27.53
CA ASP A 75 23.29 3.92 27.15
C ASP A 75 24.02 3.44 28.41
N ASP A 76 23.66 2.24 28.88
CA ASP A 76 24.46 1.54 29.88
C ASP A 76 25.77 1.12 29.19
N GLY A 77 26.90 1.71 29.59
CA GLY A 77 28.21 1.74 28.92
C GLY A 77 28.95 0.42 28.67
N HIS A 78 28.24 -0.69 28.47
CA HIS A 78 28.76 -1.96 27.96
C HIS A 78 28.06 -2.31 26.63
N LEU A 79 28.63 -1.83 25.52
CA LEU A 79 28.14 -2.15 24.16
C LEU A 79 28.37 -3.63 23.84
N ASP A 80 27.32 -4.44 24.01
CA ASP A 80 27.33 -5.85 23.62
C ASP A 80 27.00 -6.00 22.12
N PHE A 81 28.04 -6.09 21.29
CA PHE A 81 27.92 -6.25 19.83
C PHE A 81 27.39 -7.64 19.39
N THR A 82 26.99 -8.51 20.32
CA THR A 82 26.35 -9.79 19.98
C THR A 82 24.90 -9.62 19.52
N ASP A 83 24.19 -8.58 19.96
CA ASP A 83 22.85 -8.22 19.47
C ASP A 83 22.90 -7.46 18.14
N GLY A 84 22.91 -8.23 17.04
CA GLY A 84 22.93 -7.70 15.67
C GLY A 84 21.71 -6.87 15.23
N LEU A 85 20.68 -6.76 16.08
CA LEU A 85 19.52 -5.89 15.82
C LEU A 85 19.72 -4.50 16.40
N SER A 86 20.31 -4.39 17.59
CA SER A 86 20.57 -3.10 18.23
C SER A 86 21.84 -2.44 17.70
N PHE A 87 22.89 -3.23 17.48
CA PHE A 87 24.20 -2.77 17.01
C PHE A 87 24.65 -3.56 15.77
N PRO A 88 25.50 -2.97 14.92
CA PRO A 88 26.04 -3.72 13.79
C PRO A 88 26.91 -4.87 14.29
N ARG A 89 26.75 -6.07 13.70
CA ARG A 89 27.57 -7.26 14.03
C ARG A 89 29.07 -7.02 13.87
N LYS A 90 29.46 -6.05 13.02
CA LYS A 90 30.82 -5.54 12.88
C LYS A 90 30.84 -4.08 13.33
N PRO A 91 31.72 -3.70 14.27
CA PRO A 91 31.78 -2.31 14.74
C PRO A 91 32.16 -1.37 13.59
N PRO A 92 31.56 -0.17 13.53
CA PRO A 92 31.90 0.82 12.53
C PRO A 92 33.34 1.32 12.72
N THR A 93 34.02 1.64 11.61
CA THR A 93 35.36 2.24 11.66
C THR A 93 35.26 3.74 11.95
N SER A 94 36.34 4.36 12.44
CA SER A 94 36.37 5.81 12.77
C SER A 94 36.09 6.74 11.58
N GLU A 95 36.20 6.22 10.34
CA GLU A 95 35.91 6.95 9.11
C GLU A 95 34.41 6.95 8.75
N GLN A 96 33.62 6.07 9.37
CA GLN A 96 32.19 5.94 9.10
C GLN A 96 31.39 6.84 10.04
N VAL A 97 30.75 7.87 9.48
CA VAL A 97 29.89 8.79 10.22
C VAL A 97 28.43 8.46 9.93
N PHE A 98 27.68 8.07 10.96
CA PHE A 98 26.25 7.81 10.87
C PHE A 98 25.46 8.78 11.76
N THR A 99 24.43 9.40 11.19
CA THR A 99 23.52 10.31 11.90
C THR A 99 22.27 9.62 12.46
N THR A 100 22.19 8.30 12.31
CA THR A 100 20.98 7.50 12.59
C THR A 100 21.32 6.31 13.47
N VAL A 101 20.34 5.90 14.27
CA VAL A 101 20.45 4.72 15.15
C VAL A 101 20.38 3.44 14.30
N HIS A 102 21.32 2.52 14.51
CA HIS A 102 21.42 1.27 13.74
C HIS A 102 20.13 0.43 13.76
N ALA A 103 19.45 0.40 14.92
CA ALA A 103 18.16 -0.28 15.09
C ALA A 103 17.02 0.31 14.26
N GLU A 104 17.12 1.58 13.85
CA GLU A 104 16.14 2.28 13.04
C GLU A 104 16.55 2.34 11.56
N PHE A 105 17.84 2.53 11.28
CA PHE A 105 18.41 2.54 9.94
C PHE A 105 19.79 1.87 9.95
N GLY A 106 19.86 0.70 9.32
CA GLY A 106 21.05 -0.13 9.33
C GLY A 106 22.23 0.56 8.66
N HIS A 107 23.38 0.53 9.31
CA HIS A 107 24.62 1.11 8.82
C HIS A 107 25.17 0.26 7.67
N CYS A 108 25.39 0.86 6.49
CA CYS A 108 25.94 0.16 5.32
C CYS A 108 26.68 1.14 4.40
N ALA A 109 28.01 1.06 4.41
CA ALA A 109 28.87 1.88 3.55
C ALA A 109 29.21 1.23 2.21
N ASN A 110 28.84 -0.03 1.97
CA ASN A 110 29.21 -0.73 0.74
C ASN A 110 28.36 -0.25 -0.46
N GLU A 111 29.03 0.32 -1.46
CA GLU A 111 28.41 0.78 -2.72
C GLU A 111 27.99 -0.36 -3.65
N ASP A 112 28.52 -1.58 -3.50
CA ASP A 112 28.09 -2.74 -4.30
C ASP A 112 26.64 -3.15 -3.99
N TYR A 113 26.13 -2.77 -2.81
CA TYR A 113 24.76 -3.01 -2.37
C TYR A 113 23.84 -1.84 -2.75
N ARG A 114 23.97 -1.37 -3.99
CA ARG A 114 23.23 -0.24 -4.56
C ARG A 114 22.81 -0.59 -5.99
N TYR A 115 21.55 -0.32 -6.31
CA TYR A 115 21.00 -0.56 -7.65
C TYR A 115 20.05 0.57 -8.04
N THR A 116 19.90 0.87 -9.33
CA THR A 116 18.98 1.91 -9.79
C THR A 116 17.72 1.29 -10.37
N SER A 117 16.57 1.48 -9.70
CA SER A 117 15.25 1.08 -10.20
C SER A 117 14.87 1.92 -11.42
N GLN A 118 14.93 1.34 -12.61
CA GLN A 118 14.55 2.00 -13.86
C GLN A 118 14.23 0.99 -14.96
N HIS A 119 13.16 1.23 -15.71
CA HIS A 119 12.85 0.46 -16.91
C HIS A 119 13.81 0.80 -18.05
N ARG A 120 14.30 -0.23 -18.76
CA ARG A 120 15.20 -0.02 -19.91
C ARG A 120 14.42 0.58 -21.09
N LYS A 121 14.85 1.76 -21.56
CA LYS A 121 14.26 2.42 -22.73
C LYS A 121 14.31 1.48 -23.95
N GLY A 122 13.20 1.38 -24.67
CA GLY A 122 13.08 0.57 -25.90
C GLY A 122 12.83 -0.92 -25.68
N VAL A 123 12.87 -1.41 -24.43
CA VAL A 123 12.49 -2.80 -24.12
C VAL A 123 10.98 -2.83 -23.84
N PRO A 124 10.20 -3.71 -24.48
CA PRO A 124 8.78 -3.83 -24.16
C PRO A 124 8.63 -4.31 -22.71
N TYR A 125 7.81 -3.61 -21.93
CA TYR A 125 7.46 -4.07 -20.59
C TYR A 125 6.64 -5.36 -20.69
N LYS A 126 7.20 -6.46 -20.19
CA LYS A 126 6.49 -7.73 -20.05
C LYS A 126 6.11 -7.88 -18.59
N SER A 127 4.82 -8.06 -18.32
CA SER A 127 4.38 -8.47 -16.99
C SER A 127 4.94 -9.86 -16.70
N ILE A 128 5.55 -10.01 -15.52
CA ILE A 128 6.03 -11.32 -15.06
C ILE A 128 4.79 -12.21 -14.90
N PRO A 129 4.69 -13.34 -15.61
CA PRO A 129 3.53 -14.20 -15.51
C PRO A 129 3.45 -14.75 -14.09
N GLU A 130 2.26 -14.64 -13.49
CA GLU A 130 1.99 -15.27 -12.20
C GLU A 130 2.12 -16.78 -12.37
N GLN A 131 3.01 -17.40 -11.58
CA GLN A 131 3.14 -18.85 -11.58
C GLN A 131 2.02 -19.45 -10.75
N ASP A 132 1.21 -20.31 -11.38
CA ASP A 132 0.25 -21.12 -10.66
C ASP A 132 0.96 -22.21 -9.87
N PRO A 133 0.53 -22.47 -8.61
CA PRO A 133 1.05 -23.61 -7.87
C PRO A 133 0.62 -24.94 -8.53
N PRO A 134 1.34 -26.05 -8.25
CA PRO A 134 0.92 -27.37 -8.66
C PRO A 134 -0.53 -27.68 -8.25
N TYR A 135 -1.28 -28.36 -9.12
CA TYR A 135 -2.71 -28.63 -8.89
C TYR A 135 -3.03 -29.33 -7.57
N TYR A 136 -2.11 -30.16 -7.06
CA TYR A 136 -2.32 -30.82 -5.77
C TYR A 136 -2.32 -29.82 -4.60
N ILE A 137 -1.54 -28.73 -4.66
CA ILE A 137 -1.54 -27.66 -3.64
C ILE A 137 -2.88 -26.92 -3.67
N LEU A 138 -3.41 -26.60 -4.85
CA LEU A 138 -4.74 -25.99 -4.98
C LEU A 138 -5.82 -26.91 -4.43
N LEU A 139 -5.84 -28.18 -4.87
CA LEU A 139 -6.83 -29.16 -4.45
C LEU A 139 -6.83 -29.36 -2.93
N THR A 140 -5.65 -29.55 -2.34
CA THR A 140 -5.52 -29.74 -0.90
C THR A 140 -5.83 -28.45 -0.11
N THR A 141 -5.55 -27.27 -0.67
CA THR A 141 -5.96 -25.98 -0.09
C THR A 141 -7.48 -25.84 -0.08
N TYR A 142 -8.15 -26.14 -1.19
CA TYR A 142 -9.62 -26.16 -1.26
C TYR A 142 -10.22 -27.17 -0.29
N LEU A 143 -9.66 -28.38 -0.21
CA LEU A 143 -10.10 -29.40 0.73
C LEU A 143 -9.92 -28.94 2.19
N SER A 144 -8.82 -28.24 2.49
CA SER A 144 -8.56 -27.68 3.82
C SER A 144 -9.62 -26.66 4.21
N TYR A 145 -9.94 -25.72 3.32
CA TYR A 145 -11.00 -24.74 3.57
C TYR A 145 -12.37 -25.41 3.68
N LEU A 146 -12.70 -26.35 2.79
CA LEU A 146 -13.95 -27.10 2.84
C LEU A 146 -14.12 -27.80 4.20
N LEU A 147 -13.09 -28.50 4.67
CA LEU A 147 -13.10 -29.19 5.95
C LEU A 147 -13.35 -28.21 7.11
N VAL A 148 -12.62 -27.09 7.15
CA VAL A 148 -12.78 -26.09 8.22
C VAL A 148 -14.16 -25.42 8.17
N ILE A 149 -14.69 -25.15 6.97
CA ILE A 149 -16.03 -24.58 6.77
C ILE A 149 -17.11 -25.57 7.22
N CYS A 150 -17.04 -26.84 6.80
CA CYS A 150 -17.98 -27.88 7.23
C CYS A 150 -17.97 -28.07 8.74
N LEU A 151 -16.80 -28.19 9.36
CA LEU A 151 -16.66 -28.29 10.82
C LEU A 151 -17.14 -27.03 11.54
N GLY A 152 -16.92 -25.85 10.96
CA GLY A 152 -17.40 -24.58 11.48
C GLY A 152 -18.92 -24.51 11.52
N HIS A 153 -19.59 -24.88 10.42
CA HIS A 153 -21.05 -24.93 10.35
C HIS A 153 -21.64 -26.01 11.25
N LEU A 154 -21.03 -27.19 11.32
CA LEU A 154 -21.44 -28.24 12.25
C LEU A 154 -21.37 -27.75 13.70
N ARG A 155 -20.28 -27.06 14.07
CA ARG A 155 -20.13 -26.46 15.40
C ARG A 155 -21.15 -25.37 15.68
N ASP A 156 -21.47 -24.52 14.70
CA ASP A 156 -22.52 -23.49 14.84
C ASP A 156 -23.90 -24.14 15.00
N PHE A 157 -24.21 -25.18 14.22
CA PHE A 157 -25.48 -25.90 14.29
C PHE A 157 -25.69 -26.55 15.66
N VAL A 158 -24.71 -27.34 16.13
CA VAL A 158 -24.74 -27.97 17.45
C VAL A 158 -24.74 -26.90 18.55
N GLY A 159 -23.91 -25.86 18.42
CA GLY A 159 -23.79 -24.78 19.38
C GLY A 159 -25.08 -23.99 19.59
N LYS A 160 -25.79 -23.64 18.51
CA LYS A 160 -27.07 -22.94 18.57
C LYS A 160 -28.15 -23.79 19.24
N ARG A 161 -28.10 -25.12 19.10
CA ARG A 161 -29.10 -26.03 19.69
C ARG A 161 -28.83 -26.36 21.17
N PHE A 162 -27.57 -26.60 21.53
CA PHE A 162 -27.21 -27.08 22.89
C PHE A 162 -26.62 -26.00 23.80
N ARG A 163 -26.15 -24.87 23.25
CA ARG A 163 -25.52 -23.77 23.99
C ARG A 163 -26.02 -22.41 23.51
N ALA A 164 -27.33 -22.28 23.32
CA ALA A 164 -27.98 -21.10 22.71
C ALA A 164 -27.57 -19.75 23.33
N VAL A 165 -27.29 -19.72 24.64
CA VAL A 165 -26.82 -18.50 25.34
C VAL A 165 -25.57 -17.90 24.70
N ASN A 166 -24.61 -18.73 24.29
CA ASN A 166 -23.36 -18.28 23.67
C ASN A 166 -23.54 -17.77 22.24
N TYR A 167 -24.69 -18.04 21.61
CA TYR A 167 -25.00 -17.68 20.22
C TYR A 167 -26.11 -16.63 20.12
N ARG A 168 -26.49 -15.99 21.23
CA ARG A 168 -27.52 -14.93 21.25
C ARG A 168 -27.24 -13.80 20.27
N HIS A 169 -25.97 -13.46 20.05
CA HIS A 169 -25.57 -12.44 19.08
C HIS A 169 -25.88 -12.79 17.61
N LEU A 170 -26.20 -14.05 17.31
CA LEU A 170 -26.54 -14.55 15.96
C LEU A 170 -28.02 -14.89 15.79
N LEU A 171 -28.79 -14.82 16.88
CA LEU A 171 -30.18 -15.20 16.89
C LEU A 171 -31.03 -13.97 17.25
N PRO A 172 -32.20 -13.79 16.64
CA PRO A 172 -33.13 -12.78 17.08
C PRO A 172 -33.55 -13.07 18.53
N TRP A 173 -33.57 -12.05 19.36
CA TRP A 173 -33.93 -12.18 20.77
C TRP A 173 -34.67 -10.94 21.26
N ASN A 174 -35.76 -11.14 22.02
CA ASN A 174 -36.60 -10.06 22.55
C ASN A 174 -37.05 -9.01 21.51
N GLY A 175 -37.38 -9.44 20.29
CA GLY A 175 -37.81 -8.55 19.21
C GLY A 175 -36.67 -7.80 18.52
N TYR A 176 -35.41 -7.98 18.95
CA TYR A 176 -34.24 -7.41 18.28
C TYR A 176 -33.70 -8.37 17.23
N ALA A 177 -33.26 -7.79 16.10
CA ALA A 177 -32.49 -8.49 15.10
C ALA A 177 -31.12 -8.93 15.69
N PRO A 178 -30.52 -10.02 15.16
CA PRO A 178 -29.19 -10.42 15.59
C PRO A 178 -28.17 -9.31 15.33
N LEU A 179 -27.24 -9.11 16.27
CA LEU A 179 -26.18 -8.11 16.14
C LEU A 179 -25.26 -8.40 14.96
N ASN A 180 -25.03 -9.70 14.67
CA ASN A 180 -24.17 -10.15 13.60
C ASN A 180 -24.94 -11.06 12.64
N SER A 181 -24.72 -10.85 11.34
CA SER A 181 -25.12 -11.80 10.30
C SER A 181 -24.36 -13.11 10.49
N ASP A 182 -25.10 -14.22 10.48
CA ASP A 182 -24.53 -15.55 10.69
C ASP A 182 -23.49 -15.89 9.63
N PHE A 183 -23.82 -15.58 8.37
CA PHE A 183 -22.98 -15.82 7.21
C PHE A 183 -21.78 -14.86 7.17
N ASP A 184 -22.00 -13.56 7.33
CA ASP A 184 -20.93 -12.57 7.16
C ASP A 184 -19.86 -12.68 8.25
N SER A 185 -20.27 -12.99 9.50
CA SER A 185 -19.32 -13.15 10.60
C SER A 185 -18.73 -14.56 10.71
N PHE A 186 -19.15 -15.51 9.86
CA PHE A 186 -18.66 -16.90 9.90
C PHE A 186 -17.14 -16.98 9.79
N TYR A 187 -16.55 -16.31 8.78
CA TYR A 187 -15.11 -16.31 8.55
C TYR A 187 -14.35 -15.82 9.79
N THR A 188 -14.76 -14.68 10.35
CA THR A 188 -14.12 -14.10 11.54
C THR A 188 -14.23 -15.03 12.75
N ARG A 189 -15.42 -15.59 13.01
CA ARG A 189 -15.68 -16.45 14.18
C ARG A 189 -15.01 -17.83 14.10
N ARG A 190 -14.92 -18.42 12.91
CA ARG A 190 -14.55 -19.84 12.74
C ARG A 190 -13.18 -20.06 12.12
N LEU A 191 -12.73 -19.14 11.28
CA LEU A 191 -11.46 -19.22 10.57
C LEU A 191 -10.46 -18.23 11.18
N LYS A 192 -10.67 -16.92 11.01
CA LYS A 192 -9.71 -15.88 11.43
C LYS A 192 -9.33 -16.01 12.91
N LEU A 193 -10.32 -16.15 13.79
CA LEU A 193 -10.08 -16.23 15.24
C LEU A 193 -9.06 -17.32 15.60
N ARG A 194 -9.07 -18.49 14.94
CA ARG A 194 -8.14 -19.58 15.28
C ARG A 194 -6.68 -19.29 14.95
N ILE A 195 -6.44 -18.31 14.09
CA ILE A 195 -5.12 -17.89 13.63
C ILE A 195 -4.89 -16.42 13.97
N ASP A 196 -5.69 -15.84 14.87
CA ASP A 196 -5.62 -14.41 15.19
C ASP A 196 -4.26 -13.99 15.76
N ASP A 197 -3.51 -14.93 16.33
CA ASP A 197 -2.17 -14.71 16.85
C ASP A 197 -1.10 -14.49 15.77
N CYS A 198 -1.42 -14.58 14.48
CA CYS A 198 -0.55 -14.07 13.40
C CYS A 198 -1.01 -12.71 12.86
N PHE A 199 -2.07 -12.12 13.42
CA PHE A 199 -2.61 -10.82 13.05
C PHE A 199 -2.54 -9.85 14.23
N SER A 200 -2.56 -8.54 13.95
CA SER A 200 -2.80 -7.50 14.96
C SER A 200 -1.85 -7.56 16.16
N HIS A 201 -0.57 -7.88 15.98
CA HIS A 201 0.39 -7.78 17.08
C HIS A 201 0.57 -6.33 17.51
N PRO A 202 0.44 -6.05 18.82
CA PRO A 202 0.78 -4.75 19.34
C PRO A 202 2.29 -4.53 19.22
N VAL A 203 2.64 -3.33 18.77
CA VAL A 203 4.02 -2.89 18.59
C VAL A 203 4.20 -1.52 19.20
N THR A 204 5.44 -1.17 19.55
CA THR A 204 5.81 0.15 20.04
C THR A 204 7.12 0.63 19.41
N GLY A 205 7.37 1.93 19.52
CA GLY A 205 8.54 2.60 18.94
C GLY A 205 8.39 2.89 17.45
N VAL A 206 9.52 3.29 16.86
CA VAL A 206 9.61 3.71 15.46
C VAL A 206 9.54 2.49 14.52
N PRO A 207 8.77 2.55 13.41
CA PRO A 207 8.71 1.47 12.44
C PRO A 207 9.91 1.49 11.48
N GLY A 208 11.12 1.38 12.03
CA GLY A 208 12.41 1.39 11.32
C GLY A 208 12.86 -0.01 10.88
N ARG A 209 14.18 -0.21 10.75
CA ARG A 209 14.83 -1.52 10.47
C ARG A 209 14.35 -2.61 11.44
N THR A 210 14.20 -2.27 12.71
CA THR A 210 13.66 -3.15 13.75
C THR A 210 12.39 -2.58 14.37
N ILE A 211 11.63 -3.41 15.06
CA ILE A 211 10.43 -3.01 15.81
C ILE A 211 10.33 -3.76 17.12
N LEU A 212 9.73 -3.14 18.14
CA LEU A 212 9.47 -3.77 19.44
C LEU A 212 8.06 -4.36 19.44
N LEU A 213 7.97 -5.68 19.55
CA LEU A 213 6.71 -6.38 19.78
C LEU A 213 6.36 -6.33 21.27
N LEU A 214 5.10 -6.04 21.58
CA LEU A 214 4.58 -6.27 22.92
C LEU A 214 4.11 -7.73 23.00
N ASP A 215 4.79 -8.52 23.83
CA ASP A 215 4.55 -9.94 23.91
C ASP A 215 3.18 -10.22 24.54
N ARG A 216 2.53 -11.25 24.03
CA ARG A 216 1.20 -11.66 24.45
C ARG A 216 1.01 -13.15 24.27
N TYR A 217 0.11 -13.72 25.07
CA TYR A 217 -0.32 -15.11 24.93
C TYR A 217 -1.84 -15.20 24.98
N SER A 218 -2.38 -16.33 24.54
CA SER A 218 -3.81 -16.61 24.60
C SER A 218 -4.06 -17.98 25.23
N PRO A 219 -4.79 -18.07 26.36
CA PRO A 219 -5.14 -19.34 26.98
C PRO A 219 -6.40 -20.00 26.36
N ASP A 220 -7.11 -19.29 25.48
CA ASP A 220 -8.47 -19.64 25.06
C ASP A 220 -8.67 -19.69 23.54
N TYR A 221 -7.61 -20.09 22.83
CA TYR A 221 -7.58 -20.19 21.37
C TYR A 221 -7.83 -18.84 20.68
N ASN A 222 -7.08 -17.82 21.09
CA ASN A 222 -7.04 -16.47 20.55
C ASN A 222 -8.33 -15.65 20.73
N LYS A 223 -9.21 -16.04 21.66
CA LYS A 223 -10.37 -15.18 21.99
C LYS A 223 -9.95 -14.00 22.84
N THR A 224 -9.03 -14.22 23.75
CA THR A 224 -8.41 -13.19 24.58
C THR A 224 -6.90 -13.20 24.36
N MET A 225 -6.34 -12.01 24.25
CA MET A 225 -4.91 -11.78 24.10
C MET A 225 -4.43 -11.06 25.36
N ILE A 226 -3.64 -11.74 26.18
CA ILE A 226 -3.15 -11.22 27.46
C ILE A 226 -1.71 -10.76 27.25
N PRO A 227 -1.39 -9.46 27.44
CA PRO A 227 -0.01 -8.97 27.42
C PRO A 227 0.81 -9.63 28.54
N THR A 228 2.05 -10.02 28.25
CA THR A 228 2.97 -10.59 29.26
C THR A 228 3.72 -9.50 30.04
N GLY A 229 3.76 -8.27 29.51
CA GLY A 229 4.60 -7.18 30.01
C GLY A 229 6.03 -7.19 29.46
N THR A 230 6.44 -8.28 28.79
CA THR A 230 7.75 -8.37 28.12
C THR A 230 7.69 -7.77 26.71
N ARG A 231 8.86 -7.44 26.16
CA ARG A 231 9.01 -6.89 24.82
C ARG A 231 10.07 -7.68 24.07
N THR A 232 9.80 -7.97 22.80
CA THR A 232 10.75 -8.65 21.92
C THR A 232 11.13 -7.73 20.76
N ARG A 233 12.42 -7.41 20.61
CA ARG A 233 12.94 -6.71 19.44
C ARG A 233 13.04 -7.69 18.28
N ALA A 234 12.56 -7.28 17.11
CA ALA A 234 12.52 -8.12 15.94
C ALA A 234 12.87 -7.32 14.67
N LEU A 235 13.47 -7.99 13.70
CA LEU A 235 13.70 -7.44 12.37
C LEU A 235 12.36 -7.14 11.70
N ASN A 236 12.18 -5.91 11.23
CA ASN A 236 10.92 -5.43 10.71
C ASN A 236 10.92 -5.44 9.17
N ILE A 237 10.31 -6.45 8.58
CA ILE A 237 10.09 -6.54 7.12
C ILE A 237 8.60 -6.37 6.76
N SER A 238 7.88 -5.61 7.59
CA SER A 238 6.42 -5.45 7.51
C SER A 238 5.96 -4.00 7.35
N SER A 239 6.84 -3.04 7.62
CA SER A 239 6.55 -1.61 7.54
C SER A 239 6.64 -1.08 6.10
N TYR A 240 5.82 -0.08 5.78
CA TYR A 240 5.92 0.66 4.51
C TYR A 240 6.90 1.84 4.56
N ASN A 241 7.76 1.92 5.57
CA ASN A 241 8.83 2.91 5.70
C ASN A 241 9.95 2.65 4.68
N TYR A 242 9.64 2.72 3.38
CA TYR A 242 10.49 2.23 2.29
C TYR A 242 11.83 2.94 2.21
N LEU A 243 11.89 4.26 2.46
CA LEU A 243 13.16 4.99 2.47
C LEU A 243 13.75 5.14 3.88
N GLY A 244 13.06 4.67 4.92
CA GLY A 244 13.56 4.73 6.29
C GLY A 244 13.58 6.14 6.88
N PHE A 245 12.67 7.04 6.47
CA PHE A 245 12.60 8.41 6.99
C PHE A 245 11.80 8.54 8.30
N ALA A 246 10.97 7.55 8.65
CA ALA A 246 10.40 7.48 9.99
C ALA A 246 11.47 7.00 10.96
N GLN A 247 11.99 7.93 11.76
CA GLN A 247 13.11 7.77 12.69
C GLN A 247 12.84 8.58 13.97
N GLY A 248 13.36 8.14 15.11
CA GLY A 248 13.26 8.86 16.38
C GLY A 248 14.33 9.95 16.54
N SER A 249 15.35 9.93 15.69
CA SER A 249 16.45 10.90 15.65
C SER A 249 16.93 11.14 14.22
N GLY A 250 17.62 12.25 14.01
CA GLY A 250 18.23 12.61 12.74
C GLY A 250 17.49 13.76 12.03
N PRO A 251 17.97 14.18 10.84
CA PRO A 251 17.63 15.49 10.29
C PRO A 251 16.14 15.76 10.09
N CYS A 252 15.33 14.73 9.79
CA CYS A 252 13.88 14.88 9.69
C CYS A 252 13.22 15.07 11.06
N ALA A 253 13.59 14.25 12.06
CA ALA A 253 13.08 14.35 13.42
C ALA A 253 13.45 15.69 14.07
N ASP A 254 14.70 16.12 13.92
CA ASP A 254 15.19 17.41 14.44
C ASP A 254 14.44 18.60 13.82
N ALA A 255 14.10 18.52 12.53
CA ALA A 255 13.28 19.54 11.86
C ALA A 255 11.86 19.59 12.43
N VAL A 256 11.27 18.42 12.70
CA VAL A 256 9.93 18.29 13.27
C VAL A 256 9.90 18.85 14.70
N GLU A 257 10.91 18.58 15.52
CA GLU A 257 11.04 19.13 16.87
C GLU A 257 11.00 20.67 16.86
N ARG A 258 11.85 21.31 16.03
CA ARG A 258 11.82 22.77 15.86
C ARG A 258 10.49 23.30 15.34
N CYS A 259 9.81 22.53 14.48
CA CYS A 259 8.48 22.90 14.02
C CYS A 259 7.48 22.92 15.18
N ILE A 260 7.53 21.95 16.08
CA ILE A 260 6.64 21.88 17.24
C ILE A 260 6.87 23.07 18.16
N GLU A 261 8.12 23.44 18.42
CA GLU A 261 8.47 24.63 19.22
C GLU A 261 7.87 25.93 18.62
N ARG A 262 7.79 26.02 17.29
CA ARG A 262 7.39 27.25 16.59
C ARG A 262 5.90 27.33 16.26
N TYR A 263 5.31 26.25 15.76
CA TYR A 263 3.93 26.20 15.27
C TYR A 263 2.99 25.42 16.18
N GLY A 264 3.52 24.72 17.20
CA GLY A 264 2.76 23.75 17.97
C GLY A 264 2.39 22.51 17.15
N VAL A 265 1.39 21.78 17.65
CA VAL A 265 1.02 20.45 17.11
C VAL A 265 -0.15 20.49 16.12
N ALA A 266 -0.97 21.54 16.10
CA ALA A 266 -2.19 21.59 15.28
C ALA A 266 -2.50 23.01 14.82
N SER A 267 -3.14 23.14 13.64
CA SER A 267 -3.61 24.42 13.12
C SER A 267 -5.00 24.83 13.63
N GLY A 268 -5.80 23.87 14.13
CA GLY A 268 -7.09 24.15 14.77
C GLY A 268 -8.25 24.51 13.83
N GLY A 269 -8.15 24.23 12.52
CA GLY A 269 -9.22 24.52 11.56
C GLY A 269 -9.09 23.78 10.23
N THR A 270 -10.10 23.90 9.38
CA THR A 270 -10.06 23.40 7.99
C THR A 270 -9.27 24.36 7.10
N ARG A 271 -8.83 23.89 5.93
CA ARG A 271 -8.03 24.73 5.00
C ARG A 271 -8.74 26.01 4.59
N LEU A 272 -10.07 25.97 4.41
CA LEU A 272 -10.87 27.13 4.02
C LEU A 272 -11.38 27.98 5.20
N GLN A 273 -11.25 27.51 6.44
CA GLN A 273 -11.74 28.21 7.64
C GLN A 273 -10.58 28.53 8.60
N GLY A 274 -9.54 29.18 8.08
CA GLY A 274 -8.42 29.69 8.89
C GLY A 274 -7.35 28.67 9.30
N GLY A 275 -7.47 27.39 8.92
CA GLY A 275 -6.48 26.35 9.23
C GLY A 275 -5.28 26.26 8.28
N THR A 276 -5.19 27.14 7.28
CA THR A 276 -4.07 27.17 6.32
C THR A 276 -2.89 27.95 6.88
N LEU A 277 -1.74 27.27 6.97
CA LEU A 277 -0.45 27.86 7.35
C LEU A 277 0.45 28.04 6.13
N ASP A 278 1.49 28.86 6.26
CA ASP A 278 2.58 28.98 5.28
C ASP A 278 3.22 27.63 4.94
N LEU A 279 3.39 26.75 5.94
CA LEU A 279 3.88 25.38 5.76
C LEU A 279 3.03 24.55 4.79
N HIS A 280 1.72 24.77 4.73
CA HIS A 280 0.87 24.05 3.78
C HIS A 280 1.19 24.48 2.33
N LEU A 281 1.37 25.78 2.12
CA LEU A 281 1.66 26.34 0.80
C LEU A 281 3.06 25.91 0.33
N GLN A 282 4.04 25.91 1.25
CA GLN A 282 5.40 25.46 0.97
C GLN A 282 5.42 23.95 0.64
N ALA A 283 4.74 23.12 1.43
CA ALA A 283 4.67 21.69 1.18
C ALA A 283 3.96 21.37 -0.15
N GLU A 284 2.85 22.04 -0.46
CA GLU A 284 2.13 21.86 -1.74
C GLU A 284 2.98 22.28 -2.94
N ALA A 285 3.67 23.42 -2.85
CA ALA A 285 4.59 23.87 -3.90
C ALA A 285 5.78 22.90 -4.08
N LEU A 286 6.32 22.37 -2.99
CA LEU A 286 7.38 21.38 -3.03
C LEU A 286 6.91 20.07 -3.65
N VAL A 287 5.71 19.59 -3.31
CA VAL A 287 5.09 18.39 -3.90
C VAL A 287 4.88 18.59 -5.40
N ALA A 288 4.30 19.72 -5.81
CA ALA A 288 4.10 20.05 -7.23
C ALA A 288 5.42 20.05 -7.98
N ARG A 289 6.48 20.64 -7.39
CA ARG A 289 7.83 20.62 -7.96
C ARG A 289 8.43 19.21 -7.99
N PHE A 290 8.31 18.43 -6.92
CA PHE A 290 8.77 17.05 -6.90
C PHE A 290 8.10 16.22 -8.00
N LEU A 291 6.84 16.54 -8.30
CA LEU A 291 6.03 15.88 -9.31
C LEU A 291 6.15 16.45 -10.72
N GLY A 292 6.67 17.67 -10.88
CA GLY A 292 6.69 18.36 -12.17
C GLY A 292 5.30 18.66 -12.72
N THR A 293 4.36 18.89 -11.81
CA THR A 293 3.00 19.33 -12.11
C THR A 293 2.87 20.83 -11.81
N GLU A 294 1.78 21.43 -12.26
CA GLU A 294 1.55 22.87 -12.06
C GLU A 294 1.19 23.21 -10.62
N ASP A 295 0.43 22.36 -9.94
CA ASP A 295 0.00 22.57 -8.55
C ASP A 295 -0.26 21.20 -7.88
N ALA A 296 -0.38 21.21 -6.55
CA ALA A 296 -0.73 20.05 -5.74
C ALA A 296 -1.60 20.45 -4.54
N LEU A 297 -2.47 19.55 -4.11
CA LEU A 297 -3.35 19.70 -2.95
C LEU A 297 -3.05 18.61 -1.94
N ILE A 298 -2.72 19.00 -0.71
CA ILE A 298 -2.49 18.06 0.40
C ILE A 298 -3.79 17.79 1.16
N SER A 299 -3.98 16.52 1.52
CA SER A 299 -5.04 16.03 2.41
C SER A 299 -4.43 15.32 3.62
N SER A 300 -5.03 15.53 4.80
CA SER A 300 -4.55 15.00 6.08
C SER A 300 -4.60 13.48 6.20
N MET A 301 -5.35 12.76 5.35
CA MET A 301 -5.43 11.30 5.37
C MET A 301 -5.29 10.68 3.96
N GLY A 302 -4.45 9.64 3.84
CA GLY A 302 -4.18 8.96 2.57
C GLY A 302 -5.41 8.28 1.96
N PHE A 303 -6.20 7.53 2.76
CA PHE A 303 -7.46 6.93 2.28
C PHE A 303 -8.47 8.00 1.85
N ALA A 304 -8.59 9.07 2.66
CA ALA A 304 -9.49 10.19 2.41
C ALA A 304 -9.14 10.92 1.11
N THR A 305 -7.86 10.96 0.72
CA THR A 305 -7.39 11.61 -0.51
C THR A 305 -8.17 11.07 -1.72
N ASN A 306 -8.29 9.75 -1.88
CA ASN A 306 -9.09 9.16 -2.97
C ASN A 306 -10.59 9.33 -2.74
N SER A 307 -11.08 8.96 -1.54
CA SER A 307 -12.52 8.90 -1.29
C SER A 307 -13.23 10.26 -1.32
N THR A 308 -12.52 11.34 -0.99
CA THR A 308 -13.09 12.70 -0.92
C THR A 308 -12.92 13.50 -2.21
N ILE A 309 -11.92 13.15 -3.04
CA ILE A 309 -11.56 13.91 -4.25
C ILE A 309 -12.21 13.30 -5.51
N ILE A 310 -12.28 11.96 -5.62
CA ILE A 310 -12.92 11.31 -6.78
C ILE A 310 -14.37 11.80 -7.01
N PRO A 311 -15.22 11.99 -5.97
CA PRO A 311 -16.56 12.56 -6.15
C PRO A 311 -16.60 13.97 -6.74
N ALA A 312 -15.53 14.74 -6.64
CA ALA A 312 -15.42 16.07 -7.25
C ALA A 312 -14.94 16.00 -8.72
N LEU A 313 -14.36 14.86 -9.16
CA LEU A 313 -13.82 14.68 -10.50
C LEU A 313 -14.82 14.07 -11.48
N VAL A 314 -15.70 13.20 -11.02
CA VAL A 314 -16.68 12.45 -11.82
C VAL A 314 -18.06 12.50 -11.17
N SER A 315 -19.11 12.36 -11.98
CA SER A 315 -20.50 12.41 -11.51
C SER A 315 -21.42 11.58 -12.42
N LYS A 316 -22.74 11.66 -12.20
CA LYS A 316 -23.74 11.00 -13.07
C LYS A 316 -23.56 11.39 -14.54
N GLY A 317 -23.46 10.37 -15.40
CA GLY A 317 -23.18 10.51 -16.83
C GLY A 317 -21.69 10.45 -17.20
N CYS A 318 -20.80 10.29 -16.22
CA CYS A 318 -19.41 9.90 -16.44
C CYS A 318 -19.25 8.37 -16.33
N LEU A 319 -18.16 7.86 -16.92
CA LEU A 319 -17.69 6.48 -16.79
C LEU A 319 -16.34 6.47 -16.07
N VAL A 320 -16.22 5.61 -15.08
CA VAL A 320 -14.94 5.21 -14.49
C VAL A 320 -14.61 3.79 -14.95
N ILE A 321 -13.45 3.64 -15.57
CA ILE A 321 -12.84 2.34 -15.85
C ILE A 321 -11.83 2.10 -14.72
N SER A 322 -12.00 1.00 -13.99
CA SER A 322 -11.18 0.65 -12.83
C SER A 322 -10.47 -0.68 -13.05
N ASP A 323 -9.20 -0.76 -12.71
CA ASP A 323 -8.54 -2.07 -12.56
C ASP A 323 -9.26 -2.88 -11.47
N GLU A 324 -9.36 -4.20 -11.63
CA GLU A 324 -10.06 -5.06 -10.69
C GLU A 324 -9.40 -5.10 -9.31
N LEU A 325 -8.09 -4.84 -9.20
CA LEU A 325 -7.36 -4.85 -7.94
C LEU A 325 -7.23 -3.47 -7.28
N ASN A 326 -7.83 -2.44 -7.87
CA ASN A 326 -7.81 -1.09 -7.29
C ASN A 326 -8.27 -1.07 -5.83
N HIS A 327 -7.54 -0.29 -5.04
CA HIS A 327 -7.69 -0.15 -3.61
C HIS A 327 -9.10 0.30 -3.18
N ALA A 328 -9.50 -0.09 -1.98
CA ALA A 328 -10.82 0.19 -1.43
C ALA A 328 -11.14 1.70 -1.35
N SER A 329 -10.13 2.57 -1.19
CA SER A 329 -10.29 4.03 -1.19
C SER A 329 -10.82 4.56 -2.52
N ILE A 330 -10.29 4.04 -3.64
CA ILE A 330 -10.74 4.36 -5.00
C ILE A 330 -12.18 3.86 -5.17
N ARG A 331 -12.44 2.58 -4.85
CA ARG A 331 -13.78 1.98 -4.97
C ARG A 331 -14.84 2.77 -4.21
N PHE A 332 -14.52 3.22 -3.00
CA PHE A 332 -15.41 4.02 -2.18
C PHE A 332 -15.64 5.41 -2.77
N GLY A 333 -14.58 6.11 -3.19
CA GLY A 333 -14.70 7.42 -3.84
C GLY A 333 -15.52 7.37 -5.13
N VAL A 334 -15.29 6.35 -5.97
CA VAL A 334 -16.07 6.14 -7.20
C VAL A 334 -17.53 5.86 -6.86
N ARG A 335 -17.83 5.03 -5.85
CA ARG A 335 -19.20 4.76 -5.42
C ARG A 335 -19.93 6.02 -4.96
N LEU A 336 -19.24 6.90 -4.22
CA LEU A 336 -19.79 8.18 -3.76
C LEU A 336 -20.09 9.15 -4.91
N SER A 337 -19.33 9.10 -6.00
CA SER A 337 -19.51 9.99 -7.16
C SER A 337 -20.83 9.75 -7.93
N GLY A 338 -21.40 8.55 -7.84
CA GLY A 338 -22.55 8.14 -8.64
C GLY A 338 -22.27 7.98 -10.15
N ALA A 339 -20.99 7.95 -10.56
CA ALA A 339 -20.59 7.62 -11.92
C ALA A 339 -20.86 6.14 -12.25
N ASN A 340 -20.97 5.80 -13.54
CA ASN A 340 -20.98 4.41 -13.97
C ASN A 340 -19.58 3.82 -13.82
N VAL A 341 -19.49 2.54 -13.47
CA VAL A 341 -18.21 1.86 -13.25
C VAL A 341 -18.15 0.62 -14.12
N ARG A 342 -17.03 0.43 -14.82
CA ARG A 342 -16.68 -0.83 -15.49
C ARG A 342 -15.30 -1.25 -15.01
N MET A 343 -15.13 -2.54 -14.78
CA MET A 343 -13.84 -3.11 -14.38
C MET A 343 -13.21 -3.86 -15.56
N PHE A 344 -11.89 -3.84 -15.64
CA PHE A 344 -11.12 -4.70 -16.54
C PHE A 344 -10.19 -5.60 -15.72
N LYS A 345 -9.79 -6.73 -16.29
CA LYS A 345 -8.91 -7.70 -15.64
C LYS A 345 -7.55 -7.07 -15.34
N HIS A 346 -6.97 -7.42 -14.21
CA HIS A 346 -5.77 -6.81 -13.68
C HIS A 346 -4.65 -6.78 -14.72
N ASN A 347 -4.17 -5.57 -15.03
CA ASN A 347 -3.06 -5.33 -15.95
C ASN A 347 -3.21 -5.95 -17.36
N ASP A 348 -4.42 -6.36 -17.76
CA ASP A 348 -4.71 -6.94 -19.08
C ASP A 348 -5.07 -5.82 -20.07
N MET A 349 -4.08 -5.43 -20.88
CA MET A 349 -4.21 -4.31 -21.80
C MET A 349 -5.14 -4.62 -22.99
N ASN A 350 -5.28 -5.90 -23.37
CA ASN A 350 -6.21 -6.29 -24.42
C ASN A 350 -7.65 -6.16 -23.92
N ALA A 351 -7.93 -6.66 -22.70
CA ALA A 351 -9.24 -6.50 -22.07
C ALA A 351 -9.59 -5.02 -21.84
N LEU A 352 -8.61 -4.18 -21.49
CA LEU A 352 -8.79 -2.74 -21.38
C LEU A 352 -9.16 -2.11 -22.73
N GLU A 353 -8.43 -2.45 -23.81
CA GLU A 353 -8.71 -1.91 -25.15
C GLU A 353 -10.10 -2.35 -25.66
N ASP A 354 -10.48 -3.61 -25.48
CA ASP A 354 -11.79 -4.12 -25.86
C ASP A 354 -12.92 -3.41 -25.11
N LEU A 355 -12.74 -3.21 -23.80
CA LEU A 355 -13.68 -2.46 -22.97
C LEU A 355 -13.79 -1.00 -23.44
N LEU A 356 -12.68 -0.34 -23.76
CA LEU A 356 -12.68 1.03 -24.27
C LEU A 356 -13.47 1.14 -25.59
N ARG A 357 -13.26 0.20 -26.52
CA ARG A 357 -14.01 0.15 -27.79
C ARG A 357 -15.50 -0.05 -27.56
N GLU A 358 -15.87 -0.96 -26.66
CA GLU A 358 -17.26 -1.22 -26.28
C GLU A 358 -17.92 0.05 -25.70
N VAL A 359 -17.34 0.64 -24.65
CA VAL A 359 -17.99 1.75 -23.93
C VAL A 359 -18.01 3.05 -24.71
N ILE A 360 -17.03 3.29 -25.58
CA ILE A 360 -17.01 4.48 -26.46
C ILE A 360 -18.07 4.33 -27.56
N SER A 361 -18.20 3.15 -28.16
CA SER A 361 -19.19 2.92 -29.22
C SER A 361 -20.63 2.90 -28.69
N GLN A 362 -20.86 2.30 -27.52
CA GLN A 362 -22.20 2.16 -26.95
C GLN A 362 -22.68 3.39 -26.16
N GLY A 363 -21.76 4.21 -25.63
CA GLY A 363 -22.09 5.35 -24.78
C GLY A 363 -22.72 4.95 -23.44
N GLN A 364 -23.54 5.84 -22.88
CA GLN A 364 -24.20 5.66 -21.59
C GLN A 364 -25.27 4.56 -21.64
N PRO A 365 -25.37 3.69 -20.60
CA PRO A 365 -26.39 2.66 -20.53
C PRO A 365 -27.80 3.22 -20.75
N LYS A 366 -28.63 2.48 -21.49
CA LYS A 366 -30.03 2.78 -21.86
C LYS A 366 -30.23 3.97 -22.80
N THR A 367 -29.42 5.02 -22.68
CA THR A 367 -29.60 6.26 -23.46
C THR A 367 -28.72 6.31 -24.69
N HIS A 368 -27.65 5.52 -24.74
CA HIS A 368 -26.61 5.52 -25.78
C HIS A 368 -26.00 6.91 -26.04
N ARG A 369 -26.17 7.86 -25.10
CA ARG A 369 -25.59 9.20 -25.19
C ARG A 369 -24.08 9.12 -24.94
N PRO A 370 -23.26 9.99 -25.55
CA PRO A 370 -21.85 10.07 -25.24
C PRO A 370 -21.59 10.28 -23.74
N TRP A 371 -20.50 9.71 -23.25
CA TRP A 371 -20.04 9.94 -21.87
C TRP A 371 -19.63 11.40 -21.69
N LYS A 372 -19.99 12.01 -20.56
CA LYS A 372 -19.47 13.34 -20.20
C LYS A 372 -17.95 13.33 -19.99
N LYS A 373 -17.46 12.23 -19.42
CA LYS A 373 -16.05 11.99 -19.10
C LYS A 373 -15.83 10.48 -19.00
N ILE A 374 -14.72 10.01 -19.54
CA ILE A 374 -14.19 8.66 -19.30
C ILE A 374 -12.89 8.83 -18.50
N LEU A 375 -12.86 8.28 -17.28
CA LEU A 375 -11.71 8.32 -16.38
C LEU A 375 -11.21 6.89 -16.15
N LEU A 376 -9.99 6.59 -16.57
CA LEU A 376 -9.27 5.37 -16.20
C LEU A 376 -8.53 5.62 -14.89
N ILE A 377 -8.77 4.76 -13.89
CA ILE A 377 -8.08 4.80 -12.61
C ILE A 377 -7.27 3.50 -12.44
N VAL A 378 -5.97 3.63 -12.20
CA VAL A 378 -5.05 2.51 -11.94
C VAL A 378 -4.11 2.85 -10.77
N GLU A 379 -3.61 1.83 -10.08
CA GLU A 379 -2.47 1.98 -9.17
C GLU A 379 -1.16 1.90 -9.96
N GLY A 380 -0.15 2.69 -9.58
CA GLY A 380 1.19 2.61 -10.15
C GLY A 380 1.86 1.29 -9.76
N LEU A 381 1.97 1.05 -8.45
CA LEU A 381 2.42 -0.20 -7.85
C LEU A 381 1.30 -0.77 -6.98
N TYR A 382 0.82 -1.97 -7.31
CA TYR A 382 -0.31 -2.59 -6.61
C TYR A 382 0.12 -3.14 -5.26
N SER A 383 -0.62 -2.76 -4.23
CA SER A 383 -0.21 -2.97 -2.83
C SER A 383 -0.04 -4.45 -2.43
N MET A 384 -0.84 -5.39 -2.94
CA MET A 384 -0.82 -6.79 -2.49
C MET A 384 -0.04 -7.71 -3.43
N GLU A 385 0.03 -7.38 -4.70
CA GLU A 385 0.65 -8.17 -5.77
C GLU A 385 2.09 -7.73 -6.04
N GLY A 386 2.44 -6.48 -5.74
CA GLY A 386 3.74 -5.91 -6.10
C GLY A 386 3.92 -5.73 -7.61
N THR A 387 2.85 -5.77 -8.39
CA THR A 387 2.86 -5.59 -9.84
C THR A 387 2.84 -4.11 -10.21
N LEU A 388 3.46 -3.76 -11.33
CA LEU A 388 3.38 -2.41 -11.89
C LEU A 388 2.33 -2.35 -12.98
N ALA A 389 1.55 -1.27 -13.02
CA ALA A 389 0.70 -0.98 -14.17
C ALA A 389 1.55 -0.88 -15.44
N ASN A 390 1.08 -1.47 -16.54
CA ASN A 390 1.70 -1.34 -17.86
C ASN A 390 1.47 0.07 -18.43
N LEU A 391 2.09 1.06 -17.80
CA LEU A 391 1.92 2.46 -18.10
C LEU A 391 2.27 2.80 -19.56
N PRO A 392 3.33 2.26 -20.19
CA PRO A 392 3.61 2.51 -21.60
C PRO A 392 2.40 2.24 -22.51
N VAL A 393 1.76 1.06 -22.38
CA VAL A 393 0.58 0.70 -23.21
C VAL A 393 -0.64 1.53 -22.82
N ILE A 394 -0.84 1.83 -21.53
CA ILE A 394 -1.93 2.72 -21.08
C ILE A 394 -1.79 4.10 -21.74
N MET A 395 -0.58 4.64 -21.87
CA MET A 395 -0.34 5.93 -22.52
C MET A 395 -0.63 5.89 -24.03
N GLU A 396 -0.31 4.79 -24.71
CA GLU A 396 -0.68 4.57 -26.11
C GLU A 396 -2.20 4.53 -26.29
N LEU A 397 -2.90 3.78 -25.43
CA LEU A 397 -4.36 3.70 -25.41
C LEU A 397 -4.98 5.06 -25.09
N LYS A 398 -4.42 5.82 -24.15
CA LYS A 398 -4.84 7.19 -23.84
C LYS A 398 -4.73 8.09 -25.07
N LYS A 399 -3.61 8.02 -25.79
CA LYS A 399 -3.40 8.80 -27.01
C LYS A 399 -4.42 8.45 -28.10
N LYS A 400 -4.79 7.17 -28.22
CA LYS A 400 -5.74 6.64 -29.21
C LYS A 400 -7.20 6.97 -28.88
N TYR A 401 -7.62 6.74 -27.63
CA TYR A 401 -9.03 6.81 -27.21
C TYR A 401 -9.40 8.07 -26.41
N LYS A 402 -8.43 8.92 -26.07
CA LYS A 402 -8.63 10.25 -25.47
C LYS A 402 -9.38 10.25 -24.12
N PHE A 403 -9.15 9.24 -23.28
CA PHE A 403 -9.68 9.22 -21.90
C PHE A 403 -8.76 10.00 -20.93
N TYR A 404 -9.28 10.32 -19.74
CA TYR A 404 -8.51 10.88 -18.63
C TYR A 404 -7.87 9.77 -17.79
N LEU A 405 -6.67 10.00 -17.28
CA LEU A 405 -5.89 9.03 -16.51
C LEU A 405 -5.64 9.55 -15.09
N PHE A 406 -6.01 8.74 -14.11
CA PHE A 406 -5.71 8.91 -12.71
C PHE A 406 -4.77 7.77 -12.29
N ILE A 407 -3.58 8.12 -11.78
CA ILE A 407 -2.63 7.14 -11.27
C ILE A 407 -2.52 7.33 -9.75
N ASP A 408 -2.80 6.26 -9.02
CA ASP A 408 -2.53 6.16 -7.58
C ASP A 408 -1.09 5.64 -7.37
N GLU A 409 -0.17 6.55 -7.09
CA GLU A 409 1.25 6.28 -6.85
C GLU A 409 1.53 5.93 -5.36
N ALA A 410 0.54 5.55 -4.55
CA ALA A 410 0.70 5.43 -3.11
C ALA A 410 1.77 4.44 -2.65
N HIS A 411 2.13 3.43 -3.45
CA HIS A 411 3.20 2.47 -3.16
C HIS A 411 4.47 2.70 -3.98
N SER A 412 4.37 3.38 -5.11
CA SER A 412 5.47 3.63 -6.05
C SER A 412 6.19 4.95 -5.79
N ILE A 413 5.50 5.98 -5.29
CA ILE A 413 6.13 7.27 -4.96
C ILE A 413 7.18 7.09 -3.86
N GLY A 414 8.37 7.63 -4.09
CA GLY A 414 9.56 7.45 -3.25
C GLY A 414 10.18 6.05 -3.29
N ALA A 415 9.56 5.07 -3.96
CA ALA A 415 10.08 3.70 -4.03
C ALA A 415 10.64 3.33 -5.40
N LEU A 416 10.04 3.86 -6.47
CA LEU A 416 10.37 3.52 -7.85
C LEU A 416 10.91 4.70 -8.63
N GLY A 417 11.76 4.38 -9.59
CA GLY A 417 12.42 5.33 -10.47
C GLY A 417 13.72 5.87 -9.86
N PRO A 418 14.64 6.33 -10.72
CA PRO A 418 15.96 6.81 -10.29
C PRO A 418 15.90 8.02 -9.36
N ARG A 419 14.77 8.75 -9.34
CA ARG A 419 14.55 9.96 -8.55
C ARG A 419 13.41 9.78 -7.53
N GLY A 420 12.93 8.54 -7.35
CA GLY A 420 11.86 8.22 -6.39
C GLY A 420 10.51 8.83 -6.77
N ARG A 421 10.26 9.08 -8.06
CA ARG A 421 9.12 9.87 -8.52
C ARG A 421 7.91 9.04 -8.96
N GLY A 422 7.96 7.73 -8.74
CA GLY A 422 6.87 6.81 -9.03
C GLY A 422 7.03 6.07 -10.36
N VAL A 423 5.96 5.44 -10.84
CA VAL A 423 5.99 4.65 -12.07
C VAL A 423 6.25 5.50 -13.31
N THR A 424 5.82 6.76 -13.32
CA THR A 424 6.16 7.69 -14.40
C THR A 424 7.68 7.89 -14.53
N ASP A 425 8.39 7.99 -13.40
CA ASP A 425 9.85 8.10 -13.36
C ASP A 425 10.54 6.79 -13.74
N TYR A 426 9.98 5.66 -13.27
CA TYR A 426 10.46 4.32 -13.60
C TYR A 426 10.45 4.06 -15.12
N PHE A 427 9.36 4.39 -15.80
CA PHE A 427 9.21 4.21 -17.25
C PHE A 427 9.76 5.37 -18.08
N GLY A 428 10.16 6.48 -17.45
CA GLY A 428 10.62 7.68 -18.17
C GLY A 428 9.52 8.38 -18.96
N ILE A 429 8.28 8.35 -18.47
CA ILE A 429 7.10 8.96 -19.10
C ILE A 429 6.92 10.39 -18.58
N ASP A 430 6.64 11.34 -19.49
CA ASP A 430 6.35 12.71 -19.11
C ASP A 430 5.04 12.77 -18.30
N ARG A 431 5.17 13.32 -17.10
CA ARG A 431 4.19 13.37 -16.02
C ARG A 431 3.06 14.32 -16.35
N ARG A 432 3.33 15.33 -17.19
CA ARG A 432 2.31 16.26 -17.72
C ARG A 432 1.30 15.56 -18.63
N GLN A 433 1.62 14.36 -19.13
CA GLN A 433 0.68 13.57 -19.92
C GLN A 433 -0.31 12.79 -19.04
N VAL A 434 -0.10 12.74 -17.72
CA VAL A 434 -1.03 12.15 -16.75
C VAL A 434 -1.89 13.26 -16.17
N ASP A 435 -3.22 13.11 -16.21
CA ASP A 435 -4.12 14.18 -15.80
C ASP A 435 -4.12 14.38 -14.27
N ILE A 436 -4.04 13.29 -13.51
CA ILE A 436 -4.10 13.30 -12.05
C ILE A 436 -3.10 12.28 -11.48
N LEU A 437 -2.18 12.80 -10.66
CA LEU A 437 -1.25 12.01 -9.87
C LEU A 437 -1.67 12.07 -8.40
N MET A 438 -2.01 10.91 -7.84
CA MET A 438 -2.28 10.75 -6.42
C MET A 438 -1.11 10.08 -5.74
N GLY A 439 -0.82 10.45 -4.50
CA GLY A 439 0.11 9.70 -3.67
C GLY A 439 -0.14 9.87 -2.18
N THR A 440 0.64 9.17 -1.37
CA THR A 440 0.57 9.26 0.09
C THR A 440 1.94 9.52 0.70
N PHE A 441 1.93 10.23 1.83
CA PHE A 441 3.13 10.47 2.63
C PHE A 441 3.36 9.40 3.71
N THR A 442 2.41 8.47 3.88
CA THR A 442 2.41 7.44 4.94
C THR A 442 3.45 6.32 4.77
N LYS A 443 4.17 6.30 3.64
CA LYS A 443 5.08 5.21 3.26
C LYS A 443 6.51 5.69 3.13
N SER A 444 6.98 5.90 1.90
CA SER A 444 8.36 6.30 1.61
C SER A 444 8.79 7.56 2.35
N PHE A 445 7.89 8.50 2.62
CA PHE A 445 8.18 9.78 3.27
C PHE A 445 8.12 9.72 4.81
N GLY A 446 7.64 8.61 5.40
CA GLY A 446 7.58 8.44 6.85
C GLY A 446 6.70 9.46 7.59
N ALA A 447 5.65 9.99 6.93
CA ALA A 447 4.76 11.01 7.48
C ALA A 447 3.28 10.52 7.50
N ALA A 448 2.32 11.43 7.34
CA ALA A 448 0.90 11.12 7.27
C ALA A 448 0.19 11.88 6.14
N GLY A 449 -0.99 11.42 5.75
CA GLY A 449 -1.81 12.04 4.70
C GLY A 449 -1.46 11.66 3.27
N GLY A 450 -1.94 12.45 2.31
CA GLY A 450 -1.70 12.25 0.89
C GLY A 450 -1.89 13.52 0.08
N TYR A 451 -1.72 13.40 -1.23
CA TYR A 451 -1.81 14.53 -2.15
C TYR A 451 -2.51 14.15 -3.44
N ILE A 452 -3.02 15.18 -4.12
CA ILE A 452 -3.40 15.13 -5.54
C ILE A 452 -2.66 16.24 -6.27
N ALA A 453 -2.06 15.90 -7.40
CA ALA A 453 -1.30 16.81 -8.23
C ALA A 453 -1.74 16.72 -9.69
N GLY A 454 -1.66 17.83 -10.41
CA GLY A 454 -2.14 17.93 -11.79
C GLY A 454 -2.06 19.37 -12.29
N SER A 455 -2.93 19.72 -13.25
CA SER A 455 -3.02 21.10 -13.72
C SER A 455 -3.59 22.02 -12.65
N LYS A 456 -3.11 23.26 -12.65
CA LYS A 456 -3.51 24.28 -11.68
C LYS A 456 -5.03 24.48 -11.67
N THR A 457 -5.65 24.48 -12.85
CA THR A 457 -7.10 24.59 -12.98
C THR A 457 -7.87 23.47 -12.27
N ILE A 458 -7.39 22.22 -12.36
CA ILE A 458 -8.01 21.09 -11.66
C ILE A 458 -7.80 21.25 -10.15
N ILE A 459 -6.58 21.55 -9.72
CA ILE A 459 -6.24 21.66 -8.30
C ILE A 459 -6.98 22.81 -7.62
N ASP A 460 -7.04 23.99 -8.23
CA ASP A 460 -7.80 25.13 -7.71
C ASP A 460 -9.29 24.79 -7.58
N ARG A 461 -9.85 24.03 -8.53
CA ARG A 461 -11.24 23.57 -8.43
C ARG A 461 -11.43 22.58 -7.28
N LEU A 462 -10.50 21.65 -7.09
CA LEU A 462 -10.52 20.68 -6.00
C LEU A 462 -10.34 21.32 -4.63
N ARG A 463 -9.53 22.38 -4.51
CA ARG A 463 -9.40 23.17 -3.26
C ARG A 463 -10.75 23.74 -2.80
N LEU A 464 -11.59 24.18 -3.75
CA LEU A 464 -12.89 24.80 -3.47
C LEU A 464 -14.05 23.80 -3.33
N GLN A 465 -14.05 22.73 -4.13
CA GLN A 465 -15.19 21.78 -4.20
C GLN A 465 -14.91 20.41 -3.62
N GLY A 466 -13.65 20.04 -3.45
CA GLY A 466 -13.28 18.78 -2.81
C GLY A 466 -13.69 18.81 -1.34
N HIS A 467 -14.25 17.70 -0.86
CA HIS A 467 -14.66 17.61 0.55
C HIS A 467 -13.47 17.80 1.51
N SER A 468 -12.24 17.51 1.07
CA SER A 468 -11.03 17.72 1.84
C SER A 468 -10.79 19.19 2.22
N GLY A 469 -10.93 20.13 1.28
CA GLY A 469 -10.68 21.55 1.56
C GLY A 469 -11.66 22.16 2.57
N VAL A 470 -12.95 21.79 2.45
CA VAL A 470 -14.05 22.39 3.20
C VAL A 470 -14.24 21.75 4.58
N TYR A 471 -14.22 20.41 4.64
CA TYR A 471 -14.73 19.67 5.80
C TYR A 471 -13.66 18.89 6.58
N THR A 472 -12.44 18.76 6.05
CA THR A 472 -11.38 18.01 6.74
C THR A 472 -10.43 18.93 7.48
N GLU A 473 -9.94 18.45 8.62
CA GLU A 473 -8.89 19.14 9.36
C GLU A 473 -7.65 19.28 8.48
N ALA A 474 -7.05 20.46 8.55
CA ALA A 474 -5.80 20.75 7.88
C ALA A 474 -4.67 19.86 8.43
N MET A 475 -3.66 19.59 7.60
CA MET A 475 -2.54 18.75 8.00
C MET A 475 -1.73 19.45 9.10
N THR A 476 -1.26 18.68 10.08
CA THR A 476 -0.55 19.27 11.22
C THR A 476 0.82 19.81 10.79
N PRO A 477 1.31 20.92 11.40
CA PRO A 477 2.64 21.46 11.11
C PRO A 477 3.79 20.44 11.21
N PRO A 478 3.83 19.56 12.24
CA PRO A 478 4.86 18.51 12.35
C PRO A 478 4.87 17.56 11.15
N VAL A 479 3.68 17.15 10.67
CA VAL A 479 3.56 16.23 9.52
C VAL A 479 4.00 16.93 8.23
N LEU A 480 3.62 18.19 8.03
CA LEU A 480 4.08 18.98 6.87
C LEU A 480 5.61 19.12 6.86
N THR A 481 6.22 19.35 8.02
CA THR A 481 7.67 19.46 8.14
C THR A 481 8.37 18.14 7.84
N GLN A 482 7.84 17.01 8.31
CA GLN A 482 8.34 15.67 7.94
C GLN A 482 8.27 15.43 6.42
N VAL A 483 7.16 15.83 5.77
CA VAL A 483 7.01 15.74 4.32
C VAL A 483 8.04 16.60 3.60
N ILE A 484 8.22 17.85 4.03
CA ILE A 484 9.23 18.76 3.46
C ILE A 484 10.64 18.16 3.63
N ALA A 485 10.99 17.69 4.82
CA ALA A 485 12.33 17.17 5.13
C ALA A 485 12.69 15.95 4.30
N SER A 486 11.80 14.96 4.28
CA SER A 486 11.99 13.73 3.53
C SER A 486 12.04 13.99 2.01
N MET A 487 11.17 14.85 1.49
CA MET A 487 11.13 15.17 0.07
C MET A 487 12.36 15.98 -0.38
N VAL A 488 12.84 16.91 0.45
CA VAL A 488 14.09 17.63 0.22
C VAL A 488 15.29 16.69 0.22
N SER A 489 15.36 15.75 1.17
CA SER A 489 16.43 14.72 1.19
C SER A 489 16.49 13.95 -0.13
N ILE A 490 15.32 13.63 -0.72
CA ILE A 490 15.23 12.96 -2.02
C ILE A 490 15.68 13.88 -3.17
N MET A 491 15.28 15.15 -3.15
CA MET A 491 15.52 16.08 -4.26
C MET A 491 16.92 16.68 -4.29
N GLY A 492 17.53 16.94 -3.13
CA GLY A 492 18.63 17.90 -3.00
C GLY A 492 18.15 19.36 -3.13
N ILE A 493 19.04 20.31 -2.83
CA ILE A 493 18.76 21.75 -2.78
C ILE A 493 19.66 22.51 -3.75
N THR A 494 19.07 23.43 -4.52
CA THR A 494 19.84 24.47 -5.22
C THR A 494 20.08 25.63 -4.27
N LEU A 495 21.35 25.90 -3.97
CA LEU A 495 21.74 27.12 -3.28
C LEU A 495 21.61 28.33 -4.23
N PRO A 496 21.17 29.51 -3.75
CA PRO A 496 21.17 30.73 -4.55
C PRO A 496 22.59 30.98 -5.07
N ALA A 497 22.74 31.28 -6.36
CA ALA A 497 24.03 31.68 -6.91
C ALA A 497 24.52 32.94 -6.18
N GLU A 498 25.71 32.90 -5.58
CA GLU A 498 26.37 34.11 -5.07
C GLU A 498 26.52 35.10 -6.23
N LYS A 499 26.07 36.35 -6.04
CA LYS A 499 26.40 37.42 -6.97
C LYS A 499 27.93 37.50 -7.03
N PRO A 500 28.58 37.37 -8.20
CA PRO A 500 30.03 37.44 -8.26
C PRO A 500 30.51 38.79 -7.70
N SER A 501 31.30 38.74 -6.63
CA SER A 501 31.97 39.89 -6.03
C SER A 501 33.18 40.27 -6.89
N SER A 502 32.95 40.68 -8.14
CA SER A 502 33.84 41.47 -9.01
C SER A 502 33.43 41.32 -10.48
N PRO A 503 33.39 42.42 -11.26
CA PRO A 503 32.98 42.38 -12.66
C PRO A 503 34.02 41.78 -13.63
N SER A 504 35.17 41.30 -13.14
CA SER A 504 36.30 40.87 -13.98
C SER A 504 36.29 39.38 -14.39
N LEU A 505 35.49 38.53 -13.76
CA LEU A 505 35.47 37.07 -14.01
C LEU A 505 34.33 36.58 -14.94
N ALA A 506 33.40 37.46 -15.32
CA ALA A 506 32.26 37.11 -16.17
C ALA A 506 32.62 36.90 -17.67
N LEU A 507 33.77 37.40 -18.11
CA LEU A 507 34.18 37.37 -19.54
C LEU A 507 34.90 36.09 -19.98
N LEU A 508 35.24 35.18 -19.06
CA LEU A 508 35.99 33.96 -19.37
C LEU A 508 35.13 32.67 -19.45
N ARG A 509 33.81 32.76 -19.22
CA ARG A 509 32.89 31.61 -19.26
C ARG A 509 32.00 31.52 -20.51
N SER A 510 32.18 32.41 -21.49
CA SER A 510 31.33 32.47 -22.69
C SER A 510 31.80 31.60 -23.86
N SER A 511 32.76 30.69 -23.68
CA SER A 511 33.35 29.91 -24.78
C SER A 511 33.23 28.39 -24.66
N GLU A 512 32.21 27.86 -23.98
CA GLU A 512 31.90 26.43 -24.03
C GLU A 512 30.46 26.21 -24.52
N ASN A 513 30.35 25.48 -25.64
CA ASN A 513 29.12 25.05 -26.26
C ASN A 513 28.27 24.21 -25.28
N THR A 514 27.37 24.86 -24.54
CA THR A 514 26.31 24.15 -23.82
C THR A 514 25.23 23.74 -24.84
N PRO A 515 24.96 22.44 -25.05
CA PRO A 515 23.89 22.03 -25.95
C PRO A 515 22.54 22.51 -25.41
N VAL A 516 21.77 23.17 -26.27
CA VAL A 516 20.40 23.61 -25.99
C VAL A 516 19.53 22.35 -25.81
N ILE A 517 19.20 22.02 -24.56
CA ILE A 517 18.29 20.93 -24.24
C ILE A 517 16.86 21.38 -24.61
N PRO A 518 16.10 20.63 -25.42
CA PRO A 518 14.75 21.00 -25.80
C PRO A 518 13.81 21.08 -24.57
N GLU A 519 12.96 22.12 -24.52
CA GLU A 519 11.98 22.42 -23.44
C GLU A 519 10.97 21.28 -23.13
N SER A 520 10.98 20.19 -23.90
CA SER A 520 10.14 19.01 -23.66
C SER A 520 10.62 18.14 -22.49
N GLU A 521 11.85 18.32 -21.99
CA GLU A 521 12.43 17.52 -20.89
C GLU A 521 12.74 18.34 -19.62
N VAL A 522 11.89 19.30 -19.24
CA VAL A 522 12.04 19.98 -17.93
C VAL A 522 11.58 19.03 -16.81
N ILE A 523 12.40 18.03 -16.54
CA ILE A 523 12.34 17.25 -15.31
C ILE A 523 12.67 18.23 -14.19
N PRO A 524 11.79 18.41 -13.18
CA PRO A 524 12.07 19.33 -12.09
C PRO A 524 13.39 18.95 -11.44
N GLY A 525 14.29 19.91 -11.30
CA GLY A 525 15.57 19.71 -10.60
C GLY A 525 15.38 19.64 -9.08
N THR A 526 16.48 19.90 -8.39
CA THR A 526 16.59 20.15 -6.94
C THR A 526 15.58 21.19 -6.45
N ALA A 527 15.26 21.17 -5.15
CA ALA A 527 14.39 22.14 -4.51
C ALA A 527 15.11 23.50 -4.37
N PRO A 528 14.47 24.65 -4.63
CA PRO A 528 15.12 25.94 -4.42
C PRO A 528 15.10 26.25 -2.92
N ALA A 529 16.18 26.83 -2.40
CA ALA A 529 16.23 27.21 -0.98
C ALA A 529 15.05 28.12 -0.56
N SER A 530 14.52 28.92 -1.50
CA SER A 530 13.37 29.81 -1.26
C SER A 530 12.03 29.10 -1.05
N ALA A 531 11.90 27.81 -1.43
CA ALA A 531 10.67 27.03 -1.21
C ALA A 531 10.65 26.33 0.16
N LEU A 532 11.72 26.47 0.95
CA LEU A 532 11.89 25.79 2.23
C LEU A 532 11.70 26.77 3.40
N PRO A 533 11.24 26.28 4.57
CA PRO A 533 11.22 27.11 5.77
C PRO A 533 12.65 27.51 6.14
N SER A 534 12.89 28.82 6.32
CA SER A 534 14.23 29.36 6.59
C SER A 534 14.85 28.87 7.92
N TRP A 535 14.01 28.40 8.85
CA TRP A 535 14.40 27.89 10.16
C TRP A 535 14.72 26.39 10.15
N MET A 536 14.44 25.70 9.05
CA MET A 536 14.57 24.26 8.95
C MET A 536 16.04 23.83 8.97
N PRO A 537 16.45 22.87 9.81
CA PRO A 537 17.79 22.32 9.76
C PRO A 537 18.01 21.58 8.44
N LEU A 538 19.13 21.85 7.79
CA LEU A 538 19.55 21.16 6.57
C LEU A 538 20.90 20.51 6.82
N SER A 539 20.93 19.18 6.76
CA SER A 539 22.20 18.44 6.79
C SER A 539 22.92 18.54 5.44
N PRO A 540 24.26 18.45 5.39
CA PRO A 540 25.01 18.50 4.13
C PRO A 540 24.54 17.46 3.10
N SER A 541 24.18 16.26 3.55
CA SER A 541 23.69 15.17 2.70
C SER A 541 22.25 15.37 2.19
N MET A 542 21.47 16.22 2.85
CA MET A 542 20.17 16.69 2.34
C MET A 542 20.36 17.79 1.29
N ILE A 543 21.35 18.66 1.46
CA ILE A 543 21.62 19.75 0.53
C ILE A 543 22.10 19.20 -0.82
N ASP A 544 23.02 18.24 -0.84
CA ASP A 544 23.52 17.64 -2.08
C ASP A 544 22.61 16.53 -2.66
N GLY A 545 21.59 16.11 -1.91
CA GLY A 545 20.66 15.02 -2.24
C GLY A 545 21.30 13.62 -2.25
N SER A 546 22.50 13.47 -1.68
CA SER A 546 23.20 12.17 -1.61
C SER A 546 22.46 11.17 -0.73
N ASP A 547 21.83 11.62 0.36
CA ASP A 547 21.05 10.78 1.27
C ASP A 547 19.86 10.13 0.54
N GLY A 548 19.08 10.94 -0.17
CA GLY A 548 17.98 10.46 -1.01
C GLY A 548 18.40 9.46 -2.08
N ARG A 549 19.46 9.78 -2.84
CA ARG A 549 20.01 8.88 -3.87
C ARG A 549 20.48 7.55 -3.28
N MET A 550 21.16 7.60 -2.13
CA MET A 550 21.63 6.42 -1.42
C MET A 550 20.46 5.54 -0.95
N ARG A 551 19.43 6.15 -0.32
CA ARG A 551 18.23 5.42 0.14
C ARG A 551 17.48 4.76 -1.01
N LEU A 552 17.25 5.48 -2.12
CA LEU A 552 16.60 4.93 -3.32
C LEU A 552 17.39 3.76 -3.88
N ARG A 553 18.71 3.90 -4.05
CA ARG A 553 19.52 2.84 -4.63
C ARG A 553 19.61 1.61 -3.75
N ARG A 554 19.63 1.81 -2.44
CA ARG A 554 19.65 0.72 -1.46
C ARG A 554 18.32 -0.02 -1.37
N LEU A 555 17.20 0.69 -1.40
CA LEU A 555 15.87 0.10 -1.47
C LEU A 555 15.72 -0.82 -2.70
N ALA A 556 16.12 -0.31 -3.87
CA ALA A 556 16.03 -1.07 -5.12
C ALA A 556 16.91 -2.33 -5.09
N PHE A 557 18.12 -2.24 -4.51
CA PHE A 557 18.97 -3.42 -4.30
C PHE A 557 18.28 -4.45 -3.40
N ASN A 558 17.80 -4.03 -2.22
CA ASN A 558 17.18 -4.92 -1.23
C ASN A 558 15.91 -5.60 -1.79
N ALA A 559 15.07 -4.86 -2.51
CA ALA A 559 13.86 -5.36 -3.16
C ALA A 559 14.18 -6.48 -4.17
N ARG A 560 15.09 -6.19 -5.11
CA ARG A 560 15.52 -7.16 -6.14
C ARG A 560 16.19 -8.36 -5.52
N TYR A 561 17.04 -8.14 -4.53
CA TYR A 561 17.79 -9.20 -3.88
C TYR A 561 16.85 -10.20 -3.19
N LEU A 562 15.89 -9.72 -2.38
CA LEU A 562 14.92 -10.61 -1.75
C LEU A 562 14.03 -11.32 -2.79
N ASN A 563 13.46 -10.57 -3.75
CA ASN A 563 12.52 -11.16 -4.72
C ASN A 563 13.18 -12.27 -5.53
N ARG A 564 14.36 -11.99 -6.11
CA ARG A 564 15.11 -12.98 -6.90
C ARG A 564 15.67 -14.11 -6.05
N GLY A 565 16.11 -13.81 -4.84
CA GLY A 565 16.57 -14.82 -3.89
C GLY A 565 15.46 -15.83 -3.58
N LEU A 566 14.26 -15.36 -3.23
CA LEU A 566 13.11 -16.22 -2.97
C LEU A 566 12.72 -17.06 -4.20
N ARG A 567 12.76 -16.48 -5.41
CA ARG A 567 12.52 -17.25 -6.65
C ARG A 567 13.56 -18.34 -6.87
N LYS A 568 14.86 -18.05 -6.67
CA LYS A 568 15.95 -19.03 -6.76
C LYS A 568 15.92 -20.08 -5.64
N LEU A 569 15.28 -19.80 -4.51
CA LEU A 569 14.97 -20.82 -3.49
C LEU A 569 13.79 -21.73 -3.89
N GLY A 570 13.03 -21.37 -4.94
CA GLY A 570 11.89 -22.13 -5.41
C GLY A 570 10.55 -21.70 -4.81
N PHE A 571 10.45 -20.51 -4.21
CA PHE A 571 9.17 -19.96 -3.78
C PHE A 571 8.40 -19.33 -4.94
N ILE A 572 7.08 -19.43 -4.89
CA ILE A 572 6.19 -18.66 -5.76
C ILE A 572 6.10 -17.26 -5.15
N THR A 573 6.63 -16.27 -5.88
CA THR A 573 6.54 -14.85 -5.53
C THR A 573 5.86 -14.06 -6.63
N TYR A 574 5.09 -13.04 -6.24
CA TYR A 574 4.43 -12.14 -7.18
C TYR A 574 5.19 -10.81 -7.33
N GLY A 575 4.81 -10.05 -8.34
CA GLY A 575 5.25 -8.67 -8.50
C GLY A 575 6.55 -8.49 -9.28
N ASN A 576 6.83 -7.23 -9.57
CA ASN A 576 8.04 -6.80 -10.28
C ASN A 576 9.28 -6.93 -9.39
N ASP A 577 10.45 -7.19 -9.98
CA ASP A 577 11.71 -7.33 -9.25
C ASP A 577 12.10 -6.06 -8.47
N ASP A 578 11.75 -4.88 -8.99
CA ASP A 578 12.04 -3.59 -8.38
C ASP A 578 11.00 -3.17 -7.33
N SER A 579 9.93 -3.96 -7.14
CA SER A 579 8.90 -3.65 -6.16
C SER A 579 9.44 -3.83 -4.73
N PRO A 580 9.35 -2.82 -3.84
CA PRO A 580 9.67 -2.99 -2.42
C PRO A 580 8.67 -3.90 -1.70
N VAL A 581 7.58 -4.28 -2.36
CA VAL A 581 6.60 -5.25 -1.88
C VAL A 581 6.89 -6.58 -2.57
N VAL A 582 7.30 -7.58 -1.78
CA VAL A 582 7.60 -8.93 -2.26
C VAL A 582 6.63 -9.90 -1.59
N PRO A 583 5.54 -10.30 -2.27
CA PRO A 583 4.59 -11.26 -1.76
C PRO A 583 5.09 -12.70 -1.99
N LEU A 584 5.12 -13.51 -0.93
CA LEU A 584 5.41 -14.94 -0.95
C LEU A 584 4.14 -15.73 -0.63
N LEU A 585 3.74 -16.63 -1.53
CA LEU A 585 2.46 -17.35 -1.45
C LEU A 585 2.54 -18.49 -0.41
N LEU A 586 1.56 -18.56 0.49
CA LEU A 586 1.45 -19.60 1.52
C LEU A 586 0.37 -20.64 1.25
N PHE A 587 -0.66 -20.26 0.48
CA PHE A 587 -1.81 -21.09 0.11
C PHE A 587 -2.64 -21.55 1.31
N HIS A 588 -2.19 -22.61 2.01
CA HIS A 588 -2.95 -23.29 3.05
C HIS A 588 -3.18 -22.43 4.30
N PRO A 589 -4.40 -22.44 4.87
CA PRO A 589 -4.70 -21.61 6.03
C PRO A 589 -3.93 -22.00 7.30
N GLY A 590 -3.57 -23.28 7.44
CA GLY A 590 -2.73 -23.74 8.57
C GLY A 590 -1.29 -23.23 8.48
N LYS A 591 -0.73 -23.11 7.27
CA LYS A 591 0.66 -22.67 7.06
C LYS A 591 0.83 -21.20 7.42
N MET A 592 -0.21 -20.36 7.28
CA MET A 592 -0.20 -18.94 7.64
C MET A 592 0.29 -18.66 9.06
N ALA A 593 -0.38 -19.24 10.06
CA ALA A 593 -0.04 -19.00 11.46
C ALA A 593 1.31 -19.62 11.83
N VAL A 594 1.61 -20.81 11.30
CA VAL A 594 2.87 -21.51 11.58
C VAL A 594 4.06 -20.73 11.02
N PHE A 595 3.98 -20.24 9.78
CA PHE A 595 5.03 -19.42 9.17
C PHE A 595 5.33 -18.17 10.02
N SER A 596 4.29 -17.43 10.43
CA SER A 596 4.44 -16.23 11.27
C SER A 596 5.05 -16.54 12.64
N ARG A 597 4.64 -17.64 13.29
CA ARG A 597 5.20 -18.08 14.58
C ARG A 597 6.66 -18.45 14.44
N MET A 598 7.00 -19.27 13.43
CA MET A 598 8.37 -19.71 13.20
C MET A 598 9.31 -18.56 12.91
N MET A 599 8.88 -17.55 12.15
CA MET A 599 9.66 -16.31 11.94
C MET A 599 9.93 -15.56 13.25
N ARG A 600 8.95 -15.50 14.16
CA ARG A 600 9.06 -14.77 15.43
C ARG A 600 9.90 -15.50 16.47
N THR A 601 9.86 -16.84 16.52
CA THR A 601 10.54 -17.64 17.55
C THR A 601 11.99 -18.00 17.20
N ARG A 602 12.55 -17.45 16.12
CA ARG A 602 13.95 -17.65 15.75
C ARG A 602 14.88 -16.95 16.74
N ALA A 603 16.17 -17.33 16.71
CA ALA A 603 17.23 -16.65 17.46
C ALA A 603 17.32 -15.15 17.12
N THR A 604 17.13 -14.79 15.85
CA THR A 604 16.85 -13.41 15.42
C THR A 604 15.38 -13.31 15.03
N PRO A 605 14.49 -12.80 15.91
CA PRO A 605 13.07 -12.69 15.62
C PRO A 605 12.80 -11.82 14.38
N ILE A 606 11.92 -12.28 13.49
CA ILE A 606 11.51 -11.56 12.28
C ILE A 606 10.00 -11.31 12.32
N VAL A 607 9.59 -10.06 12.13
CA VAL A 607 8.17 -9.68 12.03
C VAL A 607 7.72 -9.65 10.58
N VAL A 608 6.69 -10.45 10.30
CA VAL A 608 6.07 -10.55 8.97
C VAL A 608 4.59 -10.22 9.04
N VAL A 609 4.04 -9.70 7.94
CA VAL A 609 2.59 -9.51 7.79
C VAL A 609 2.04 -10.63 6.91
N VAL A 610 1.18 -11.44 7.51
CA VAL A 610 0.34 -12.39 6.79
C VAL A 610 -0.86 -11.65 6.22
N VAL A 611 -1.15 -11.85 4.94
CA VAL A 611 -2.28 -11.29 4.23
C VAL A 611 -3.18 -12.42 3.75
N ALA A 612 -4.46 -12.34 4.10
CA ALA A 612 -5.48 -13.32 3.76
C ALA A 612 -6.82 -12.61 3.45
N TYR A 613 -7.86 -13.40 3.18
CA TYR A 613 -9.21 -12.89 2.98
C TYR A 613 -9.64 -11.94 4.11
N PRO A 614 -10.27 -10.80 3.81
CA PRO A 614 -10.79 -10.38 2.50
C PRO A 614 -9.81 -9.59 1.61
N ALA A 615 -8.57 -9.34 2.07
CA ALA A 615 -7.61 -8.55 1.29
C ALA A 615 -7.14 -9.29 0.03
N THR A 616 -7.02 -10.62 0.10
CA THR A 616 -6.71 -11.49 -1.03
C THR A 616 -7.70 -12.65 -1.12
N PRO A 617 -7.89 -13.27 -2.30
CA PRO A 617 -8.65 -14.50 -2.43
C PRO A 617 -8.14 -15.62 -1.51
N LEU A 618 -9.04 -16.47 -1.00
CA LEU A 618 -8.74 -17.52 -0.01
C LEU A 618 -7.54 -18.40 -0.41
N VAL A 619 -7.43 -18.77 -1.68
CA VAL A 619 -6.37 -19.67 -2.17
C VAL A 619 -5.04 -18.98 -2.42
N THR A 620 -4.97 -17.65 -2.30
CA THR A 620 -3.75 -16.86 -2.57
C THR A 620 -3.28 -16.12 -1.31
N SER A 621 -3.53 -16.72 -0.14
CA SER A 621 -2.95 -16.23 1.11
C SER A 621 -1.44 -16.16 0.99
N ARG A 622 -0.84 -15.13 1.59
CA ARG A 622 0.58 -14.79 1.36
C ARG A 622 1.18 -14.09 2.56
N VAL A 623 2.50 -14.11 2.65
CA VAL A 623 3.26 -13.17 3.46
C VAL A 623 3.71 -12.04 2.58
N ARG A 624 3.54 -10.82 3.06
CA ARG A 624 3.93 -9.60 2.36
C ARG A 624 5.19 -9.04 2.99
N PHE A 625 6.33 -9.26 2.35
CA PHE A 625 7.57 -8.60 2.75
C PHE A 625 7.59 -7.19 2.19
N CYS A 626 7.92 -6.23 3.05
CA CYS A 626 8.09 -4.82 2.71
C CYS A 626 9.52 -4.41 3.03
N LEU A 627 10.33 -4.23 1.98
CA LEU A 627 11.74 -3.88 2.10
C LEU A 627 11.89 -2.39 2.32
N SER A 628 12.93 -2.02 3.06
CA SER A 628 13.33 -0.65 3.33
C SER A 628 14.78 -0.43 2.93
N ALA A 629 15.11 0.82 2.58
CA ALA A 629 16.49 1.30 2.53
C ALA A 629 17.20 1.16 3.87
N ALA A 630 16.45 1.09 4.98
CA ALA A 630 16.97 0.86 6.31
C ALA A 630 17.57 -0.55 6.51
N HIS A 631 17.16 -1.55 5.73
CA HIS A 631 17.68 -2.91 5.84
C HIS A 631 19.10 -3.01 5.28
N THR A 632 19.98 -3.73 5.97
CA THR A 632 21.29 -4.12 5.43
C THR A 632 21.16 -5.37 4.57
N LYS A 633 22.22 -5.71 3.82
CA LYS A 633 22.25 -6.98 3.07
C LYS A 633 22.12 -8.17 4.03
N GLU A 634 22.77 -8.10 5.19
CA GLU A 634 22.76 -9.15 6.20
C GLU A 634 21.36 -9.39 6.77
N ASP A 635 20.53 -8.35 6.86
CA ASP A 635 19.11 -8.50 7.20
C ASP A 635 18.37 -9.34 6.16
N VAL A 636 18.59 -9.04 4.87
CA VAL A 636 17.97 -9.79 3.77
C VAL A 636 18.50 -11.23 3.73
N ASP A 637 19.78 -11.45 4.04
CA ASP A 637 20.36 -12.78 4.19
C ASP A 637 19.66 -13.59 5.30
N GLU A 638 19.39 -12.96 6.45
CA GLU A 638 18.68 -13.60 7.57
C GLU A 638 17.26 -13.98 7.17
N VAL A 639 16.56 -13.11 6.43
CA VAL A 639 15.22 -13.41 5.88
C VAL A 639 15.27 -14.56 4.90
N LEU A 640 16.25 -14.61 4.00
CA LEU A 640 16.41 -15.70 3.03
C LEU A 640 16.69 -17.04 3.73
N ARG A 641 17.58 -17.07 4.73
CA ARG A 641 17.83 -18.28 5.54
C ARG A 641 16.59 -18.74 6.30
N ALA A 642 15.87 -17.80 6.91
CA ALA A 642 14.63 -18.10 7.60
C ALA A 642 13.56 -18.67 6.65
N CYS A 643 13.41 -18.06 5.47
CA CYS A 643 12.49 -18.56 4.45
C CYS A 643 12.91 -19.95 3.96
N ASP A 644 14.19 -20.19 3.68
CA ASP A 644 14.72 -21.47 3.20
C ASP A 644 14.35 -22.61 4.15
N GLU A 645 14.66 -22.45 5.43
CA GLU A 645 14.37 -23.44 6.49
C GLU A 645 12.87 -23.66 6.69
N ILE A 646 12.09 -22.58 6.83
CA ILE A 646 10.63 -22.67 7.03
C ILE A 646 9.95 -23.24 5.79
N GLY A 647 10.45 -22.92 4.60
CA GLY A 647 9.92 -23.37 3.33
C GLY A 647 10.09 -24.87 3.11
N ASP A 648 11.19 -25.46 3.58
CA ASP A 648 11.38 -26.91 3.58
C ASP A 648 10.43 -27.59 4.57
N LEU A 649 10.31 -27.05 5.79
CA LEU A 649 9.42 -27.62 6.81
C LEU A 649 7.94 -27.58 6.38
N LEU A 650 7.53 -26.47 5.76
CA LEU A 650 6.14 -26.23 5.38
C LEU A 650 5.82 -26.60 3.93
N ASP A 651 6.75 -27.20 3.17
CA ASP A 651 6.57 -27.57 1.77
C ASP A 651 6.02 -26.40 0.92
N LEU A 652 6.75 -25.27 0.93
CA LEU A 652 6.38 -24.02 0.26
C LEU A 652 7.17 -23.75 -1.04
N LYS A 653 8.26 -24.49 -1.28
CA LYS A 653 9.14 -24.34 -2.44
C LYS A 653 8.56 -25.03 -3.69
N GLN A 654 7.45 -24.48 -4.19
CA GLN A 654 6.64 -25.05 -5.28
C GLN A 654 6.86 -24.44 -6.67
N ALA A 655 7.69 -23.41 -6.79
CA ALA A 655 7.96 -22.77 -8.08
C ALA A 655 8.78 -23.69 -9.00
N SER A 656 8.50 -23.57 -10.30
CA SER A 656 9.29 -24.19 -11.36
C SER A 656 10.52 -23.36 -11.69
N GLY A 657 11.65 -24.02 -11.98
CA GLY A 657 12.87 -23.35 -12.44
C GLY A 657 14.12 -23.83 -11.73
N GLU A 658 15.25 -23.21 -12.09
CA GLU A 658 16.55 -23.47 -11.48
C GLU A 658 16.56 -23.01 -10.01
N ARG A 659 17.04 -23.89 -9.13
CA ARG A 659 17.15 -23.64 -7.69
C ARG A 659 18.60 -23.55 -7.26
N TRP A 660 18.90 -22.60 -6.38
CA TRP A 660 20.22 -22.41 -5.81
C TRP A 660 20.18 -22.63 -4.29
N PRO A 661 21.22 -23.23 -3.70
CA PRO A 661 21.38 -23.26 -2.24
C PRO A 661 21.41 -21.83 -1.66
N VAL A 662 20.86 -21.65 -0.46
CA VAL A 662 20.78 -20.32 0.18
C VAL A 662 22.15 -19.65 0.32
N GLU A 663 23.20 -20.39 0.65
CA GLU A 663 24.55 -19.83 0.78
C GLU A 663 25.17 -19.43 -0.57
N GLU A 664 24.75 -20.05 -1.67
CA GLU A 664 25.14 -19.60 -3.02
C GLU A 664 24.46 -18.27 -3.37
N ILE A 665 23.15 -18.16 -3.11
CA ILE A 665 22.38 -16.93 -3.30
C ILE A 665 23.01 -15.78 -2.51
N ILE A 666 23.39 -16.03 -1.25
CA ILE A 666 23.99 -15.04 -0.36
C ILE A 666 25.35 -14.56 -0.86
N LYS A 667 26.18 -15.46 -1.40
CA LYS A 667 27.49 -15.12 -1.97
C LYS A 667 27.36 -14.36 -3.30
N ARG A 668 26.37 -14.71 -4.12
CA ARG A 668 26.13 -14.14 -5.46
C ARG A 668 25.09 -13.01 -5.44
N ALA A 669 24.85 -12.37 -4.30
CA ALA A 669 23.80 -11.36 -4.13
C ALA A 669 23.88 -10.21 -5.16
N VAL A 670 25.07 -9.67 -5.38
CA VAL A 670 25.30 -8.57 -6.35
C VAL A 670 25.01 -9.06 -7.78
N GLU A 671 25.58 -10.20 -8.16
CA GLU A 671 25.34 -10.81 -9.47
C GLU A 671 23.83 -11.04 -9.70
N LEU A 672 23.15 -11.62 -8.71
CA LEU A 672 21.72 -11.93 -8.76
C LEU A 672 20.87 -10.68 -9.01
N VAL A 673 21.19 -9.54 -8.37
CA VAL A 673 20.47 -8.26 -8.58
C VAL A 673 20.67 -7.73 -10.00
N HIS A 674 21.86 -7.94 -10.58
CA HIS A 674 22.23 -7.45 -11.91
C HIS A 674 21.87 -8.38 -13.07
N MET A 675 21.44 -9.62 -12.79
CA MET A 675 20.98 -10.54 -13.83
C MET A 675 19.91 -9.90 -14.73
N PRO A 676 19.86 -10.24 -16.03
CA PRO A 676 18.74 -9.83 -16.87
C PRO A 676 17.40 -10.30 -16.26
N GLU A 677 16.30 -9.62 -16.59
CA GLU A 677 14.98 -10.04 -16.17
C GLU A 677 14.77 -11.51 -16.56
N ILE A 678 14.36 -12.32 -15.57
CA ILE A 678 14.11 -13.74 -15.79
C ILE A 678 12.93 -13.82 -16.78
N PRO A 679 13.08 -14.55 -17.91
CA PRO A 679 12.06 -14.62 -18.95
C PRO A 679 10.74 -15.23 -18.48
#